data_AF-A0A970A5B3-F1
#
_entry.id   AF-A0A970A5B3-F1
#
_cell.length_a   1.000
_cell.length_b   1.000
_cell.length_c   1.000
_cell.angle_alpha   90.00
_cell.angle_beta   90.00
_cell.angle_gamma   90.00
#
_symmetry.space_group_name_H-M   'P 1'
#
loop_
_entity.id
_entity.type
_entity.pdbx_description
1 polymer ?
#
loop_
_entity_poly.entity_id
_entity_poly.type
_entity_poly.pdbx_seq_one_letter_code
_entity_poly.pdbx_strand_id
1 'polypeptide(L)'
;MFSNKNTLKFFVLIVVIFLFFFRVTATYTEAGLGTYFSNLAEGVVIVLTTALNLFVKNFAIVNKHPVAAIVLWSIEMLLIASLVYLVIRCGAENDKERQNKASKYIKKSGVPYLAQRVYKELSTTDSAFNQSEFQDWIKNLFVQVQNAWSKNDISQVQHFLSDGLYEQLQIQINLMKEKGIEDYMEDLEVYGVTPINLEKSPYFQVLHIQIGAAGINYRKNKYTGNIVDGDTFKKPFGKIWSLVRRCGSTTNKQGQIAIVNKQCPNCGTPLSIERVTSCPSCSAVIRSGSYSWVLAGITQASLAEFAGLLPARGVKKNFELADDPNFNEQLMRDIGSVMFWRNRLAEYKADGGLMGKVASPAFIDKTAAGYKRNVDGLREVYTKIVAGGIGIAAIASDIDGRDYVMLNITWQGILTLFGGPEELYFSGSNGFTKFYDPFMSSTFYQAMVLSRKHAMKTKVDFSLSSAACSSCGAPQTDITASECPYCGYIPKPDSGAWFLEDILAINSPAYKAALKKFSQGQKMSELAKSLNENFAVSPNDVMKLAILLSLADGTIADSEMQTLKRFAKRCGIFETSLLQMVAELKKIKDPERYFHEELNMPKSSKVLKLLLQIAIVDGVLEESEMNVLRRMARVIDYSENDLQMMIRQERNAMMKMGKQIEIYVNSI
;
A
#
# COMPACT_ATOMS: atom_id res chain seq x y z
N MET A 1 8.84 -46.44 57.66
CA MET A 1 8.26 -45.24 58.31
C MET A 1 6.88 -44.93 57.75
N PHE A 2 5.89 -45.84 57.89
CA PHE A 2 4.47 -45.56 57.64
C PHE A 2 3.66 -46.59 58.42
N SER A 3 3.34 -46.30 59.70
CA SER A 3 2.63 -47.22 60.60
C SER A 3 1.24 -46.71 60.98
N ASN A 4 0.57 -45.96 60.10
CA ASN A 4 -0.78 -45.51 60.38
C ASN A 4 -1.65 -45.62 59.12
N LYS A 5 -2.68 -46.49 59.20
CA LYS A 5 -3.62 -46.78 58.11
C LYS A 5 -4.31 -45.52 57.57
N ASN A 6 -4.46 -44.48 58.39
CA ASN A 6 -5.04 -43.21 57.97
C ASN A 6 -4.09 -42.39 57.08
N THR A 7 -2.78 -42.47 57.31
CA THR A 7 -1.76 -41.78 56.50
C THR A 7 -1.66 -42.40 55.11
N LEU A 8 -1.78 -43.72 55.02
CA LEU A 8 -1.81 -44.44 53.73
C LEU A 8 -3.09 -44.12 52.94
N LYS A 9 -4.26 -44.10 53.58
CA LYS A 9 -5.52 -43.71 52.92
C LYS A 9 -5.50 -42.26 52.44
N PHE A 10 -4.88 -41.36 53.21
CA PHE A 10 -4.73 -39.96 52.84
C PHE A 10 -3.76 -39.79 51.66
N PHE A 11 -2.65 -40.52 51.66
CA PHE A 11 -1.70 -40.55 50.54
C PHE A 11 -2.34 -41.11 49.26
N VAL A 12 -3.14 -42.17 49.37
CA VAL A 12 -3.90 -42.74 48.23
C VAL A 12 -4.92 -41.74 47.69
N LEU A 13 -5.65 -41.03 48.55
CA LEU A 13 -6.61 -40.00 48.12
C LEU A 13 -5.89 -38.85 47.39
N ILE A 14 -4.71 -38.43 47.85
CA ILE A 14 -3.87 -37.43 47.18
C ILE A 14 -3.40 -37.91 45.81
N VAL A 15 -2.94 -39.16 45.70
CA VAL A 15 -2.55 -39.74 44.40
C VAL A 15 -3.73 -39.81 43.46
N VAL A 16 -4.95 -40.11 43.95
CA VAL A 16 -6.16 -40.12 43.13
C VAL A 16 -6.56 -38.71 42.67
N ILE A 17 -6.49 -37.71 43.54
CA ILE A 17 -6.74 -36.30 43.18
C ILE A 17 -5.68 -35.81 42.18
N PHE A 18 -4.42 -36.18 42.38
CA PHE A 18 -3.32 -35.84 41.48
C PHE A 18 -3.49 -36.51 40.11
N LEU A 19 -3.84 -37.79 40.07
CA LEU A 19 -4.17 -38.50 38.84
C LEU A 19 -5.42 -37.92 38.17
N PHE A 20 -6.41 -37.43 38.93
CA PHE A 20 -7.57 -36.75 38.39
C PHE A 20 -7.20 -35.41 37.76
N PHE A 21 -6.45 -34.55 38.45
CA PHE A 21 -5.99 -33.27 37.88
C PHE A 21 -5.02 -33.46 36.71
N PHE A 22 -4.10 -34.42 36.79
CA PHE A 22 -3.19 -34.76 35.70
C PHE A 22 -3.96 -35.31 34.48
N ARG A 23 -5.03 -36.07 34.71
CA ARG A 23 -5.89 -36.56 33.63
C ARG A 23 -6.78 -35.46 33.06
N VAL A 24 -7.26 -34.53 33.89
CA VAL A 24 -7.98 -33.33 33.46
C VAL A 24 -7.08 -32.45 32.61
N THR A 25 -5.85 -32.14 33.04
CA THR A 25 -4.87 -31.38 32.23
C THR A 25 -4.49 -32.13 30.96
N ALA A 26 -4.24 -33.44 31.03
CA ALA A 26 -3.96 -34.28 29.85
C ALA A 26 -5.13 -34.28 28.85
N THR A 27 -6.38 -34.38 29.32
CA THR A 27 -7.57 -34.29 28.45
C THR A 27 -7.74 -32.89 27.86
N TYR A 28 -7.35 -31.81 28.55
CA TYR A 28 -7.38 -30.45 27.99
C TYR A 28 -6.28 -30.23 26.94
N THR A 29 -5.11 -30.87 27.10
CA THR A 29 -4.04 -30.87 26.09
C THR A 29 -4.36 -31.76 24.89
N GLU A 30 -5.05 -32.89 25.08
CA GLU A 30 -5.50 -33.79 24.00
C GLU A 30 -6.73 -33.23 23.24
N ALA A 31 -7.54 -32.38 23.89
CA ALA A 31 -8.71 -31.74 23.28
C ALA A 31 -8.40 -30.56 22.34
N GLY A 32 -7.13 -30.20 22.10
CA GLY A 32 -6.75 -29.26 21.04
C GLY A 32 -7.39 -27.87 21.14
N LEU A 33 -7.66 -27.38 22.35
CA LEU A 33 -8.06 -25.99 22.59
C LEU A 33 -6.81 -25.11 22.32
N GLY A 34 -6.92 -24.20 21.35
CA GLY A 34 -5.81 -23.50 20.68
C GLY A 34 -4.76 -22.78 21.56
N THR A 35 -3.80 -22.12 20.91
CA THR A 35 -2.58 -21.54 21.51
C THR A 35 -2.80 -20.57 22.68
N TYR A 36 -3.99 -19.99 22.82
CA TYR A 36 -4.35 -19.18 23.98
C TYR A 36 -4.58 -20.03 25.25
N PHE A 37 -5.15 -21.24 25.10
CA PHE A 37 -5.32 -22.21 26.19
C PHE A 37 -4.03 -22.95 26.52
N SER A 38 -3.10 -23.13 25.58
CA SER A 38 -1.75 -23.64 25.91
C SER A 38 -0.95 -22.64 26.76
N ASN A 39 -1.08 -21.33 26.49
CA ASN A 39 -0.48 -20.28 27.33
C ASN A 39 -1.12 -20.21 28.72
N LEU A 40 -2.45 -20.43 28.79
CA LEU A 40 -3.16 -20.59 30.05
C LEU A 40 -2.69 -21.85 30.78
N ALA A 41 -2.49 -22.96 30.06
CA ALA A 41 -2.04 -24.23 30.62
C ALA A 41 -0.62 -24.15 31.18
N GLU A 42 0.34 -23.46 30.53
CA GLU A 42 1.69 -23.26 31.09
C GLU A 42 1.69 -22.33 32.31
N GLY A 43 0.94 -21.22 32.27
CA GLY A 43 0.76 -20.35 33.44
C GLY A 43 0.09 -21.07 34.61
N VAL A 44 -0.93 -21.89 34.32
CA VAL A 44 -1.60 -22.76 35.29
C VAL A 44 -0.66 -23.85 35.79
N VAL A 45 0.19 -24.45 34.95
CA VAL A 45 1.21 -25.42 35.36
C VAL A 45 2.26 -24.77 36.26
N ILE A 46 2.70 -23.54 36.00
CA ILE A 46 3.61 -22.81 36.89
C ILE A 46 2.94 -22.50 38.23
N VAL A 47 1.68 -22.06 38.23
CA VAL A 47 0.90 -21.82 39.46
C VAL A 47 0.67 -23.12 40.24
N LEU A 48 0.35 -24.22 39.55
CA LEU A 48 0.13 -25.52 40.16
C LEU A 48 1.43 -26.15 40.69
N THR A 49 2.56 -25.96 39.99
CA THR A 49 3.88 -26.45 40.46
C THR A 49 4.43 -25.61 41.60
N THR A 50 4.20 -24.29 41.62
CA THR A 50 4.53 -23.45 42.77
C THR A 50 3.63 -23.76 43.97
N ALA A 51 2.33 -23.98 43.75
CA ALA A 51 1.41 -24.47 44.79
C ALA A 51 1.82 -25.86 45.31
N LEU A 52 2.27 -26.77 44.45
CA LEU A 52 2.79 -28.08 44.86
C LEU A 52 4.07 -27.94 45.70
N ASN A 53 4.97 -27.02 45.35
CA ASN A 53 6.17 -26.75 46.14
C ASN A 53 5.83 -26.11 47.51
N LEU A 54 4.85 -25.23 47.58
CA LEU A 54 4.29 -24.70 48.83
C LEU A 54 3.62 -25.81 49.65
N PHE A 55 2.86 -26.70 49.01
CA PHE A 55 2.24 -27.87 49.61
C PHE A 55 3.27 -28.81 50.27
N VAL A 56 4.35 -29.12 49.56
CA VAL A 56 5.46 -29.96 50.06
C VAL A 56 6.19 -29.27 51.22
N LYS A 57 6.43 -27.96 51.14
CA LYS A 57 7.04 -27.19 52.25
C LYS A 57 6.14 -27.12 53.49
N ASN A 58 4.83 -27.04 53.30
CA ASN A 58 3.84 -26.99 54.38
C ASN A 58 3.54 -28.37 54.99
N PHE A 59 3.99 -29.47 54.37
CA PHE A 59 3.82 -30.83 54.89
C PHE A 59 4.46 -31.02 56.29
N ALA A 60 5.52 -30.28 56.60
CA ALA A 60 6.14 -30.28 57.93
C ALA A 60 5.22 -29.69 59.03
N ILE A 61 4.29 -28.79 58.67
CA ILE A 61 3.33 -28.15 59.58
C ILE A 61 2.15 -29.10 59.85
N VAL A 62 1.74 -29.88 58.84
CA VAL A 62 0.65 -30.89 58.92
C VAL A 62 0.87 -31.90 60.04
N ASN A 63 2.14 -32.29 60.27
CA ASN A 63 2.50 -33.26 61.29
C ASN A 63 2.40 -32.71 62.73
N LYS A 64 2.39 -31.38 62.92
CA LYS A 64 2.26 -30.72 64.23
C LYS A 64 0.86 -30.16 64.49
N HIS A 65 0.17 -29.65 63.47
CA HIS A 65 -1.17 -29.04 63.61
C HIS A 65 -2.09 -29.35 62.41
N PRO A 66 -2.81 -30.49 62.40
CA PRO A 66 -3.55 -30.97 61.24
C PRO A 66 -4.76 -30.11 60.86
N VAL A 67 -5.45 -29.51 61.84
CA VAL A 67 -6.62 -28.66 61.59
C VAL A 67 -6.22 -27.34 60.92
N ALA A 68 -5.12 -26.73 61.35
CA ALA A 68 -4.59 -25.50 60.76
C ALA A 68 -4.13 -25.71 59.31
N ALA A 69 -3.56 -26.89 59.01
CA ALA A 69 -3.15 -27.24 57.66
C ALA A 69 -4.34 -27.39 56.69
N ILE A 70 -5.45 -27.99 57.14
CA ILE A 70 -6.67 -28.12 56.31
C ILE A 70 -7.22 -26.75 55.95
N VAL A 71 -7.28 -25.82 56.91
CA VAL A 71 -7.76 -24.45 56.67
C VAL A 71 -6.85 -23.72 55.69
N LEU A 72 -5.52 -23.79 55.87
CA LEU A 72 -4.55 -23.18 54.97
C LEU A 72 -4.65 -23.72 53.53
N TRP A 73 -4.80 -25.03 53.36
CA TRP A 73 -4.97 -25.64 52.04
C TRP A 73 -6.30 -25.30 51.37
N SER A 74 -7.37 -25.16 52.15
CA SER A 74 -8.68 -24.72 51.63
C SER A 74 -8.58 -23.32 51.04
N ILE A 75 -7.87 -22.43 51.74
CA ILE A 75 -7.61 -21.06 51.30
C ILE A 75 -6.72 -21.04 50.05
N GLU A 76 -5.65 -21.86 50.03
CA GLU A 76 -4.72 -21.95 48.89
C GLU A 76 -5.43 -22.46 47.62
N MET A 77 -6.27 -23.48 47.72
CA MET A 77 -7.07 -23.99 46.59
C MET A 77 -8.10 -22.97 46.10
N LEU A 78 -8.75 -22.22 46.99
CA LEU A 78 -9.66 -21.13 46.62
C LEU A 78 -8.93 -19.98 45.92
N LEU A 79 -7.72 -19.64 46.36
CA LEU A 79 -6.88 -18.62 45.72
C LEU A 79 -6.45 -19.05 44.32
N ILE A 80 -6.03 -20.31 44.14
CA ILE A 80 -5.69 -20.84 42.82
C ILE A 80 -6.92 -20.86 41.91
N ALA A 81 -8.06 -21.34 42.38
CA ALA A 81 -9.30 -21.35 41.60
C ALA A 81 -9.74 -19.93 41.20
N SER A 82 -9.62 -18.96 42.12
CA SER A 82 -9.90 -17.54 41.87
C SER A 82 -8.93 -16.94 40.84
N LEU A 83 -7.64 -17.26 40.94
CA LEU A 83 -6.62 -16.81 39.99
C LEU A 83 -6.87 -17.39 38.59
N VAL A 84 -7.15 -18.70 38.49
CA VAL A 84 -7.51 -19.37 37.23
C VAL A 84 -8.77 -18.73 36.63
N TYR A 85 -9.80 -18.50 37.45
CA TYR A 85 -11.02 -17.82 37.04
C TYR A 85 -10.76 -16.40 36.54
N LEU A 86 -9.93 -15.62 37.23
CA LEU A 86 -9.53 -14.27 36.82
C LEU A 86 -8.75 -14.28 35.51
N VAL A 87 -7.84 -15.24 35.31
CA VAL A 87 -7.04 -15.36 34.08
C VAL A 87 -7.94 -15.76 32.89
N ILE A 88 -8.86 -16.71 33.07
CA ILE A 88 -9.89 -17.05 32.06
C ILE A 88 -10.77 -15.83 31.74
N ARG A 89 -11.20 -15.09 32.77
CA ARG A 89 -12.06 -13.92 32.61
C ARG A 89 -11.36 -12.75 31.91
N CYS A 90 -10.12 -12.45 32.26
CA CYS A 90 -9.31 -11.43 31.58
C CYS A 90 -9.09 -11.78 30.10
N GLY A 91 -8.83 -13.05 29.79
CA GLY A 91 -8.71 -13.52 28.40
C GLY A 91 -10.01 -13.31 27.61
N ALA A 92 -11.14 -13.71 28.19
CA ALA A 92 -12.47 -13.53 27.60
C ALA A 92 -12.86 -12.05 27.44
N GLU A 93 -12.44 -11.17 28.35
CA GLU A 93 -12.67 -9.72 28.27
C GLU A 93 -11.84 -9.07 27.15
N ASN A 94 -10.57 -9.46 26.96
CA ASN A 94 -9.73 -8.98 25.87
C ASN A 94 -10.24 -9.41 24.48
N ASP A 95 -10.72 -10.65 24.34
CA ASP A 95 -11.35 -11.15 23.11
C ASP A 95 -12.66 -10.40 22.81
N LYS A 96 -13.47 -10.13 23.86
CA LYS A 96 -14.67 -9.28 23.74
C LYS A 96 -14.31 -7.84 23.35
N GLU A 97 -13.22 -7.27 23.85
CA GLU A 97 -12.79 -5.91 23.49
C GLU A 97 -12.38 -5.81 22.01
N ARG A 98 -11.68 -6.82 21.46
CA ARG A 98 -11.33 -6.92 20.03
C ARG A 98 -12.58 -7.03 19.14
N GLN A 99 -13.52 -7.90 19.48
CA GLN A 99 -14.80 -7.99 18.76
C GLN A 99 -15.63 -6.70 18.90
N ASN A 100 -15.54 -6.03 20.05
CA ASN A 100 -16.22 -4.76 20.31
C ASN A 100 -15.66 -3.59 19.50
N LYS A 101 -14.36 -3.45 19.25
CA LYS A 101 -13.85 -2.29 18.46
C LYS A 101 -14.31 -2.34 16.99
N ALA A 102 -14.23 -3.51 16.34
CA ALA A 102 -14.68 -3.67 14.95
C ALA A 102 -16.21 -3.53 14.80
N SER A 103 -16.98 -4.21 15.65
CA SER A 103 -18.45 -4.12 15.64
C SER A 103 -18.96 -2.73 16.05
N LYS A 104 -18.26 -2.02 16.94
CA LYS A 104 -18.58 -0.65 17.35
C LYS A 104 -18.24 0.38 16.27
N TYR A 105 -17.20 0.16 15.45
CA TYR A 105 -16.96 0.97 14.25
C TYR A 105 -18.12 0.86 13.25
N ILE A 106 -18.54 -0.38 12.95
CA ILE A 106 -19.61 -0.68 11.97
C ILE A 106 -20.99 -0.23 12.48
N LYS A 107 -21.29 -0.38 13.78
CA LYS A 107 -22.55 0.09 14.37
C LYS A 107 -22.65 1.62 14.46
N LYS A 108 -21.52 2.34 14.60
CA LYS A 108 -21.50 3.79 14.86
C LYS A 108 -21.54 4.64 13.57
N SER A 109 -21.42 4.03 12.38
CA SER A 109 -21.14 4.73 11.11
C SER A 109 -22.33 4.94 10.16
N GLY A 110 -23.56 4.57 10.54
CA GLY A 110 -24.73 4.76 9.66
C GLY A 110 -24.68 3.91 8.38
N VAL A 111 -23.94 2.79 8.42
CA VAL A 111 -23.69 1.86 7.31
C VAL A 111 -24.96 1.43 6.55
N PRO A 112 -26.12 1.16 7.19
CA PRO A 112 -27.32 0.80 6.45
C PRO A 112 -27.79 1.87 5.45
N TYR A 113 -27.73 3.14 5.85
CA TYR A 113 -28.10 4.28 4.98
C TYR A 113 -27.08 4.48 3.85
N LEU A 114 -25.79 4.27 4.14
CA LEU A 114 -24.74 4.34 3.13
C LEU A 114 -24.85 3.19 2.09
N ALA A 115 -25.11 1.97 2.56
CA ALA A 115 -25.34 0.82 1.69
C ALA A 115 -26.50 1.06 0.72
N GLN A 116 -27.63 1.59 1.23
CA GLN A 116 -28.78 1.91 0.39
C GLN A 116 -28.47 3.00 -0.63
N ARG A 117 -27.69 4.02 -0.25
CA ARG A 117 -27.21 5.06 -1.18
C ARG A 117 -26.35 4.45 -2.30
N VAL A 118 -25.37 3.61 -1.94
CA VAL A 118 -24.49 2.95 -2.92
C VAL A 118 -25.28 2.06 -3.86
N TYR A 119 -26.21 1.25 -3.35
CA TYR A 119 -27.05 0.41 -4.21
C TYR A 119 -27.93 1.23 -5.15
N LYS A 120 -28.56 2.32 -4.65
CA LYS A 120 -29.33 3.23 -5.50
C LYS A 120 -28.47 3.81 -6.63
N GLU A 121 -27.23 4.21 -6.31
CA GLU A 121 -26.30 4.77 -7.28
C GLU A 121 -25.85 3.74 -8.33
N LEU A 122 -25.56 2.50 -7.91
CA LEU A 122 -25.27 1.39 -8.84
C LEU A 122 -26.47 1.11 -9.75
N SER A 123 -27.68 0.97 -9.21
CA SER A 123 -28.90 0.75 -10.02
C SER A 123 -29.21 1.90 -10.97
N THR A 124 -28.83 3.13 -10.63
CA THR A 124 -29.05 4.30 -11.51
C THR A 124 -28.07 4.31 -12.68
N THR A 125 -26.84 3.87 -12.46
CA THR A 125 -25.77 3.88 -13.49
C THR A 125 -25.70 2.58 -14.30
N ASP A 126 -26.22 1.49 -13.75
CA ASP A 126 -26.26 0.16 -14.35
C ASP A 126 -27.67 -0.43 -14.17
N SER A 127 -28.53 -0.23 -15.16
CA SER A 127 -29.92 -0.70 -15.12
C SER A 127 -30.06 -2.22 -15.06
N ALA A 128 -29.01 -2.96 -15.41
CA ALA A 128 -28.96 -4.43 -15.31
C ALA A 128 -28.47 -4.91 -13.92
N PHE A 129 -28.05 -4.01 -13.04
CA PHE A 129 -27.60 -4.35 -11.69
C PHE A 129 -28.77 -4.81 -10.81
N ASN A 130 -28.63 -6.01 -10.25
CA ASN A 130 -29.55 -6.55 -9.25
C ASN A 130 -28.82 -6.77 -7.93
N GLN A 131 -29.34 -6.17 -6.86
CA GLN A 131 -28.74 -6.24 -5.52
C GLN A 131 -28.64 -7.67 -4.99
N SER A 132 -29.71 -8.47 -5.09
CA SER A 132 -29.75 -9.83 -4.55
C SER A 132 -28.75 -10.73 -5.28
N GLU A 133 -28.77 -10.70 -6.61
CA GLU A 133 -27.85 -11.49 -7.44
C GLU A 133 -26.39 -11.10 -7.16
N PHE A 134 -26.11 -9.80 -7.00
CA PHE A 134 -24.78 -9.33 -6.64
C PHE A 134 -24.33 -9.85 -5.27
N GLN A 135 -25.20 -9.79 -4.25
CA GLN A 135 -24.88 -10.30 -2.92
C GLN A 135 -24.60 -11.80 -2.93
N ASP A 136 -25.39 -12.58 -3.67
CA ASP A 136 -25.19 -14.03 -3.77
C ASP A 136 -23.93 -14.37 -4.56
N TRP A 137 -23.64 -13.62 -5.63
CA TRP A 137 -22.37 -13.72 -6.35
C TRP A 137 -21.17 -13.48 -5.42
N ILE A 138 -21.21 -12.46 -4.56
CA ILE A 138 -20.15 -12.20 -3.58
C ILE A 138 -20.00 -13.32 -2.56
N LYS A 139 -21.10 -13.85 -2.01
CA LYS A 139 -21.04 -14.97 -1.05
C LYS A 139 -20.36 -16.19 -1.70
N ASN A 140 -20.73 -16.50 -2.94
CA ASN A 140 -20.14 -17.62 -3.68
C ASN A 140 -18.66 -17.38 -3.98
N LEU A 141 -18.27 -16.16 -4.39
CA LEU A 141 -16.87 -15.82 -4.63
C LEU A 141 -16.06 -15.87 -3.33
N PHE A 142 -16.63 -15.43 -2.21
CA PHE A 142 -16.01 -15.50 -0.89
C PHE A 142 -15.66 -16.95 -0.49
N VAL A 143 -16.62 -17.86 -0.63
CA VAL A 143 -16.39 -19.28 -0.34
C VAL A 143 -15.33 -19.87 -1.27
N GLN A 144 -15.36 -19.54 -2.57
CA GLN A 144 -14.35 -20.02 -3.52
C GLN A 144 -12.93 -19.55 -3.17
N VAL A 145 -12.76 -18.27 -2.84
CA VAL A 145 -11.46 -17.72 -2.44
C VAL A 145 -10.96 -18.35 -1.14
N GLN A 146 -11.84 -18.54 -0.14
CA GLN A 146 -11.49 -19.20 1.11
C GLN A 146 -11.09 -20.68 0.87
N ASN A 147 -11.83 -21.40 0.04
CA ASN A 147 -11.50 -22.78 -0.32
C ASN A 147 -10.16 -22.89 -1.07
N ALA A 148 -9.89 -21.98 -1.99
CA ALA A 148 -8.63 -21.91 -2.72
C ALA A 148 -7.45 -21.61 -1.78
N TRP A 149 -7.65 -20.71 -0.81
CA TRP A 149 -6.69 -20.40 0.24
C TRP A 149 -6.40 -21.61 1.14
N SER A 150 -7.42 -22.26 1.70
CA SER A 150 -7.23 -23.43 2.59
C SER A 150 -6.65 -24.65 1.85
N LYS A 151 -6.90 -24.79 0.55
CA LYS A 151 -6.24 -25.80 -0.30
C LYS A 151 -4.81 -25.44 -0.70
N ASN A 152 -4.31 -24.28 -0.26
CA ASN A 152 -3.00 -23.75 -0.65
C ASN A 152 -2.85 -23.64 -2.19
N ASP A 153 -3.91 -23.29 -2.92
CA ASP A 153 -3.88 -23.13 -4.38
C ASP A 153 -4.82 -21.99 -4.83
N ILE A 154 -4.30 -20.75 -4.78
CA ILE A 154 -5.06 -19.56 -5.18
C ILE A 154 -5.19 -19.41 -6.71
N SER A 155 -4.42 -20.18 -7.51
CA SER A 155 -4.50 -20.15 -8.97
C SER A 155 -5.91 -20.51 -9.48
N GLN A 156 -6.65 -21.32 -8.72
CA GLN A 156 -8.03 -21.69 -9.03
C GLN A 156 -8.98 -20.51 -9.17
N VAL A 157 -8.70 -19.40 -8.49
CA VAL A 157 -9.54 -18.19 -8.48
C VAL A 157 -8.85 -16.97 -9.11
N GLN A 158 -7.67 -17.14 -9.72
CA GLN A 158 -6.86 -16.04 -10.31
C GLN A 158 -7.65 -15.13 -11.26
N HIS A 159 -8.56 -15.72 -12.04
CA HIS A 159 -9.45 -15.02 -12.96
C HIS A 159 -10.37 -13.97 -12.31
N PHE A 160 -10.58 -14.03 -11.00
CA PHE A 160 -11.30 -13.00 -10.24
C PHE A 160 -10.40 -11.95 -9.60
N LEU A 161 -9.09 -12.19 -9.50
CA LEU A 161 -8.17 -11.39 -8.69
C LEU A 161 -7.39 -10.42 -9.57
N SER A 162 -7.14 -9.20 -9.08
CA SER A 162 -6.10 -8.36 -9.67
C SER A 162 -4.71 -8.96 -9.46
N ASP A 163 -3.72 -8.57 -10.26
CA ASP A 163 -2.35 -9.09 -10.10
C ASP A 163 -1.75 -8.73 -8.75
N GLY A 164 -2.01 -7.52 -8.25
CA GLY A 164 -1.54 -7.09 -6.95
C GLY A 164 -2.05 -7.95 -5.79
N LEU A 165 -3.31 -8.41 -5.85
CA LEU A 165 -3.89 -9.30 -4.85
C LEU A 165 -3.46 -10.76 -5.06
N TYR A 166 -3.38 -11.22 -6.32
CA TYR A 166 -2.92 -12.56 -6.63
C TYR A 166 -1.49 -12.80 -6.14
N GLU A 167 -0.56 -11.88 -6.44
CA GLU A 167 0.83 -11.93 -5.97
C GLU A 167 0.92 -11.97 -4.45
N GLN A 168 0.15 -11.11 -3.76
CA GLN A 168 0.05 -11.14 -2.30
C GLN A 168 -0.30 -12.54 -1.78
N LEU A 169 -1.41 -13.11 -2.26
CA LEU A 169 -1.93 -14.37 -1.74
C LEU A 169 -1.03 -15.55 -2.13
N GLN A 170 -0.52 -15.57 -3.36
CA GLN A 170 0.37 -16.61 -3.87
C GLN A 170 1.68 -16.64 -3.08
N ILE A 171 2.28 -15.49 -2.80
CA ILE A 171 3.50 -15.38 -1.98
C ILE A 171 3.24 -15.93 -0.57
N GLN A 172 2.14 -15.52 0.07
CA GLN A 172 1.79 -16.00 1.40
C GLN A 172 1.55 -17.52 1.44
N ILE A 173 0.83 -18.06 0.46
CA ILE A 173 0.61 -19.51 0.34
C ILE A 173 1.92 -20.26 0.12
N ASN A 174 2.80 -19.78 -0.75
CA ASN A 174 4.09 -20.42 -1.00
C ASN A 174 4.95 -20.46 0.28
N LEU A 175 5.00 -19.36 1.03
CA LEU A 175 5.70 -19.30 2.31
C LEU A 175 5.07 -20.24 3.36
N MET A 176 3.74 -20.40 3.38
CA MET A 176 3.08 -21.38 4.24
C MET A 176 3.44 -22.82 3.83
N LYS A 177 3.43 -23.14 2.54
CA LYS A 177 3.82 -24.46 2.03
C LYS A 177 5.25 -24.82 2.42
N GLU A 178 6.19 -23.89 2.26
CA GLU A 178 7.59 -24.10 2.64
C GLU A 178 7.76 -24.38 4.14
N LYS A 179 6.94 -23.74 4.98
CA LYS A 179 6.91 -23.98 6.42
C LYS A 179 6.13 -25.24 6.82
N GLY A 180 5.52 -25.94 5.86
CA GLY A 180 4.61 -27.05 6.14
C GLY A 180 3.39 -26.61 6.95
N ILE A 181 2.86 -25.41 6.70
CA ILE A 181 1.65 -24.91 7.35
C ILE A 181 0.44 -25.18 6.45
N GLU A 182 -0.58 -25.80 7.03
CA GLU A 182 -1.87 -26.07 6.38
C GLU A 182 -2.97 -25.23 7.03
N ASP A 183 -3.81 -24.61 6.20
CA ASP A 183 -4.89 -23.71 6.61
C ASP A 183 -6.24 -24.43 6.52
N TYR A 184 -7.06 -24.27 7.56
CA TYR A 184 -8.36 -24.91 7.68
C TYR A 184 -9.43 -23.86 7.92
N MET A 185 -10.44 -23.89 7.05
CA MET A 185 -11.67 -23.13 7.16
C MET A 185 -12.85 -24.11 7.16
N GLU A 186 -13.40 -24.39 8.33
CA GLU A 186 -14.48 -25.36 8.52
C GLU A 186 -15.77 -24.66 8.97
N ASP A 187 -16.92 -25.25 8.63
CA ASP A 187 -18.26 -24.72 8.96
C ASP A 187 -18.43 -23.22 8.64
N LEU A 188 -17.97 -22.82 7.45
CA LEU A 188 -18.02 -21.45 6.99
C LEU A 188 -19.45 -21.05 6.60
N GLU A 189 -19.97 -20.05 7.28
CA GLU A 189 -21.28 -19.45 7.02
C GLU A 189 -21.12 -17.96 6.73
N VAL A 190 -21.68 -17.49 5.61
CA VAL A 190 -21.65 -16.07 5.21
C VAL A 190 -23.06 -15.49 5.39
N TYR A 191 -23.23 -14.62 6.38
CA TYR A 191 -24.54 -14.08 6.75
C TYR A 191 -24.75 -12.62 6.34
N GLY A 192 -23.71 -11.90 5.88
CA GLY A 192 -23.86 -10.49 5.51
C GLY A 192 -22.90 -10.03 4.41
N VAL A 193 -23.43 -9.23 3.47
CA VAL A 193 -22.68 -8.53 2.43
C VAL A 193 -23.25 -7.11 2.31
N THR A 194 -22.46 -6.12 2.72
CA THR A 194 -22.92 -4.74 2.86
C THR A 194 -21.91 -3.76 2.28
N PRO A 195 -22.25 -2.95 1.26
CA PRO A 195 -21.41 -1.86 0.79
C PRO A 195 -21.13 -0.85 1.89
N ILE A 196 -19.87 -0.45 2.02
CA ILE A 196 -19.42 0.54 3.01
C ILE A 196 -18.78 1.76 2.37
N ASN A 197 -18.38 1.69 1.10
CA ASN A 197 -17.83 2.83 0.37
C ASN A 197 -17.85 2.54 -1.15
N LEU A 198 -18.05 3.57 -1.96
CA LEU A 198 -17.93 3.52 -3.43
C LEU A 198 -17.05 4.67 -3.87
N GLU A 199 -15.84 4.35 -4.32
CA GLU A 199 -14.93 5.32 -4.92
C GLU A 199 -15.16 5.39 -6.43
N LYS A 200 -15.08 6.60 -6.98
CA LYS A 200 -15.15 6.83 -8.42
C LYS A 200 -13.93 7.60 -8.89
N SER A 201 -13.43 7.19 -10.05
CA SER A 201 -12.39 7.87 -10.81
C SER A 201 -12.85 7.95 -12.27
N PRO A 202 -12.14 8.66 -13.16
CA PRO A 202 -12.50 8.70 -14.58
C PRO A 202 -12.59 7.32 -15.23
N TYR A 203 -11.75 6.37 -14.82
CA TYR A 203 -11.66 5.05 -15.46
C TYR A 203 -12.30 3.91 -14.66
N PHE A 204 -12.25 3.96 -13.33
CA PHE A 204 -12.67 2.87 -12.46
C PHE A 204 -13.60 3.31 -11.33
N GLN A 205 -14.50 2.40 -10.97
CA GLN A 205 -15.26 2.40 -9.73
C GLN A 205 -14.66 1.34 -8.79
N VAL A 206 -14.45 1.70 -7.53
CA VAL A 206 -13.99 0.76 -6.49
C VAL A 206 -15.05 0.65 -5.41
N LEU A 207 -15.69 -0.50 -5.34
CA LEU A 207 -16.72 -0.82 -4.37
C LEU A 207 -16.09 -1.57 -3.19
N HIS A 208 -16.11 -0.94 -2.02
CA HIS A 208 -15.71 -1.58 -0.77
C HIS A 208 -16.93 -2.19 -0.10
N ILE A 209 -16.89 -3.50 0.12
CA ILE A 209 -17.96 -4.25 0.77
C ILE A 209 -17.45 -4.86 2.06
N GLN A 210 -18.27 -4.83 3.09
CA GLN A 210 -18.06 -5.60 4.30
C GLN A 210 -18.78 -6.94 4.16
N ILE A 211 -18.06 -8.02 4.44
CA ILE A 211 -18.57 -9.39 4.50
C ILE A 211 -18.52 -9.85 5.95
N GLY A 212 -19.68 -10.25 6.48
CA GLY A 212 -19.82 -10.88 7.79
C GLY A 212 -19.95 -12.39 7.63
N ALA A 213 -19.08 -13.14 8.30
CA ALA A 213 -19.05 -14.59 8.26
C ALA A 213 -18.77 -15.19 9.64
N ALA A 214 -19.08 -16.46 9.82
CA ALA A 214 -18.68 -17.24 10.98
C ALA A 214 -18.10 -18.57 10.51
N GLY A 215 -17.06 -19.05 11.18
CA GLY A 215 -16.41 -20.31 10.83
C GLY A 215 -15.34 -20.69 11.84
N ILE A 216 -14.81 -21.90 11.69
CA ILE A 216 -13.66 -22.42 12.42
C ILE A 216 -12.44 -22.14 11.55
N ASN A 217 -11.49 -21.34 12.03
CA ASN A 217 -10.35 -20.87 11.24
C ASN A 217 -9.05 -21.04 12.02
N TYR A 218 -8.26 -22.04 11.62
CA TYR A 218 -6.98 -22.34 12.27
C TYR A 218 -5.96 -22.87 11.27
N ARG A 219 -4.69 -22.81 11.66
CA ARG A 219 -3.58 -23.37 10.90
C ARG A 219 -2.87 -24.44 11.69
N LYS A 220 -2.50 -25.53 11.04
CA LYS A 220 -1.71 -26.62 11.64
C LYS A 220 -0.34 -26.71 10.99
N ASN A 221 0.63 -27.15 11.78
CA ASN A 221 1.88 -27.65 11.24
C ASN A 221 1.63 -29.07 10.73
N LYS A 222 1.86 -29.29 9.43
CA LYS A 222 1.66 -30.55 8.74
C LYS A 222 2.45 -31.71 9.34
N TYR A 223 3.66 -31.44 9.84
CA TYR A 223 4.58 -32.47 10.33
C TYR A 223 4.28 -32.87 11.77
N THR A 224 3.91 -31.91 12.63
CA THR A 224 3.65 -32.18 14.06
C THR A 224 2.16 -32.36 14.37
N GLY A 225 1.26 -31.91 13.49
CA GLY A 225 -0.19 -31.85 13.74
C GLY A 225 -0.62 -30.72 14.68
N ASN A 226 0.34 -30.00 15.29
CA ASN A 226 0.06 -28.95 16.26
C ASN A 226 -0.58 -27.73 15.61
N ILE A 227 -1.50 -27.08 16.32
CA ILE A 227 -2.07 -25.80 15.91
C ILE A 227 -1.01 -24.72 16.04
N VAL A 228 -0.77 -24.01 14.94
CA VAL A 228 0.17 -22.88 14.85
C VAL A 228 -0.50 -21.60 15.32
N ASP A 229 -1.70 -21.32 14.82
CA ASP A 229 -2.54 -20.20 15.25
C ASP A 229 -4.01 -20.37 14.80
N GLY A 230 -4.88 -19.49 15.28
CA GLY A 230 -6.31 -19.47 14.99
C GLY A 230 -7.17 -20.15 16.06
N ASP A 231 -8.44 -20.34 15.74
CA ASP A 231 -9.48 -20.83 16.65
C ASP A 231 -10.04 -22.17 16.15
N THR A 232 -10.11 -23.16 17.04
CA THR A 232 -10.68 -24.50 16.78
C THR A 232 -12.19 -24.59 17.05
N PHE A 233 -12.85 -23.44 17.23
CA PHE A 233 -14.29 -23.35 17.45
C PHE A 233 -14.87 -22.21 16.61
N LYS A 234 -16.18 -22.33 16.30
CA LYS A 234 -16.85 -21.40 15.39
C LYS A 234 -16.87 -20.00 16.00
N LYS A 235 -16.30 -19.02 15.29
CA LYS A 235 -16.27 -17.61 15.69
C LYS A 235 -16.74 -16.70 14.54
N PRO A 236 -17.47 -15.62 14.85
CA PRO A 236 -17.77 -14.60 13.86
C PRO A 236 -16.53 -13.77 13.53
N PHE A 237 -16.38 -13.42 12.25
CA PHE A 237 -15.33 -12.54 11.75
C PHE A 237 -15.84 -11.68 10.59
N GLY A 238 -15.13 -10.60 10.31
CA GLY A 238 -15.47 -9.66 9.23
C GLY A 238 -14.28 -9.43 8.30
N LYS A 239 -14.55 -9.39 7.00
CA LYS A 239 -13.59 -8.95 5.97
C LYS A 239 -14.17 -7.76 5.21
N ILE A 240 -13.30 -6.90 4.72
CA ILE A 240 -13.62 -5.87 3.74
C ILE A 240 -12.96 -6.26 2.43
N TRP A 241 -13.75 -6.33 1.37
CA TRP A 241 -13.28 -6.61 0.03
C TRP A 241 -13.41 -5.37 -0.83
N SER A 242 -12.37 -5.08 -1.61
CA SER A 242 -12.34 -4.00 -2.59
C SER A 242 -12.51 -4.58 -3.99
N LEU A 243 -13.65 -4.30 -4.62
CA LEU A 243 -14.01 -4.77 -5.95
C LEU A 243 -13.87 -3.63 -6.94
N VAL A 244 -13.23 -3.87 -8.07
CA VAL A 244 -12.95 -2.86 -9.08
C VAL A 244 -13.68 -3.19 -10.37
N ARG A 245 -14.30 -2.17 -10.96
CA ARG A 245 -14.96 -2.25 -12.26
C ARG A 245 -14.69 -1.00 -13.07
N ARG A 246 -14.69 -1.12 -14.39
CA ARG A 246 -14.53 0.02 -15.28
C ARG A 246 -15.79 0.91 -15.25
N CYS A 247 -15.57 2.22 -15.19
CA CYS A 247 -16.64 3.21 -15.28
C CYS A 247 -17.41 3.05 -16.61
N GLY A 248 -18.73 3.18 -16.56
CA GLY A 248 -19.62 3.02 -17.72
C GLY A 248 -19.94 1.58 -18.11
N SER A 249 -19.39 0.58 -17.42
CA SER A 249 -19.73 -0.83 -17.69
C SER A 249 -21.08 -1.23 -17.08
N THR A 250 -21.92 -1.93 -17.84
CA THR A 250 -23.21 -2.47 -17.40
C THR A 250 -23.12 -3.96 -17.07
N THR A 251 -23.98 -4.45 -16.17
CA THR A 251 -23.92 -5.83 -15.66
C THR A 251 -24.11 -6.80 -16.82
N ASN A 252 -23.08 -7.60 -17.09
CA ASN A 252 -23.08 -8.61 -18.14
C ASN A 252 -23.13 -10.00 -17.48
N LYS A 253 -24.34 -10.55 -17.34
CA LYS A 253 -24.57 -11.85 -16.71
C LYS A 253 -23.84 -12.98 -17.45
N GLN A 254 -23.90 -12.97 -18.79
CA GLN A 254 -23.22 -13.94 -19.64
C GLN A 254 -21.69 -13.85 -19.47
N GLY A 255 -21.14 -12.64 -19.41
CA GLY A 255 -19.72 -12.40 -19.15
C GLY A 255 -19.27 -12.91 -17.79
N GLN A 256 -20.08 -12.70 -16.74
CA GLN A 256 -19.81 -13.23 -15.39
C GLN A 256 -19.81 -14.77 -15.39
N ILE A 257 -20.80 -15.40 -16.02
CA ILE A 257 -20.89 -16.85 -16.15
C ILE A 257 -19.69 -17.39 -16.95
N ALA A 258 -19.30 -16.74 -18.04
CA ALA A 258 -18.14 -17.12 -18.82
C ALA A 258 -16.86 -17.09 -17.97
N ILE A 259 -16.64 -16.02 -17.20
CA ILE A 259 -15.49 -15.92 -16.29
C ILE A 259 -15.47 -17.07 -15.27
N VAL A 260 -16.60 -17.36 -14.61
CA VAL A 260 -16.74 -18.49 -13.67
C VAL A 260 -16.43 -19.83 -14.34
N ASN A 261 -16.91 -20.03 -15.57
CA ASN A 261 -16.69 -21.23 -16.36
C ASN A 261 -15.32 -21.27 -17.05
N LYS A 262 -14.40 -20.39 -16.66
CA LYS A 262 -13.05 -20.32 -17.24
C LYS A 262 -13.08 -20.07 -18.76
N GLN A 263 -13.96 -19.19 -19.23
CA GLN A 263 -14.14 -18.83 -20.64
C GLN A 263 -13.95 -17.32 -20.85
N CYS A 264 -13.54 -16.94 -22.05
CA CYS A 264 -13.42 -15.54 -22.42
C CYS A 264 -14.81 -14.87 -22.44
N PRO A 265 -15.05 -13.80 -21.68
CA PRO A 265 -16.35 -13.12 -21.66
C PRO A 265 -16.66 -12.36 -22.95
N ASN A 266 -15.68 -12.22 -23.86
CA ASN A 266 -15.85 -11.56 -25.15
C ASN A 266 -16.15 -12.54 -26.30
N CYS A 267 -15.48 -13.69 -26.35
CA CYS A 267 -15.60 -14.63 -27.48
C CYS A 267 -15.93 -16.09 -27.11
N GLY A 268 -16.06 -16.41 -25.82
CA GLY A 268 -16.38 -17.76 -25.35
C GLY A 268 -15.23 -18.78 -25.36
N THR A 269 -14.04 -18.41 -25.87
CA THR A 269 -12.87 -19.29 -25.89
C THR A 269 -12.53 -19.80 -24.49
N PRO A 270 -12.40 -21.11 -24.27
CA PRO A 270 -11.92 -21.66 -23.01
C PRO A 270 -10.54 -21.11 -22.64
N LEU A 271 -10.40 -20.66 -21.40
CA LEU A 271 -9.18 -20.10 -20.84
C LEU A 271 -8.52 -21.16 -19.95
N SER A 272 -7.26 -21.50 -20.25
CA SER A 272 -6.38 -22.13 -19.27
C SER A 272 -6.02 -21.06 -18.23
N ILE A 273 -6.69 -21.08 -17.07
CA ILE A 273 -6.63 -19.99 -16.07
C ILE A 273 -5.23 -19.68 -15.55
N GLU A 274 -4.31 -20.62 -15.64
CA GLU A 274 -2.93 -20.44 -15.18
C GLU A 274 -2.15 -19.35 -15.94
N ARG A 275 -2.60 -18.88 -17.12
CA ARG A 275 -1.72 -18.16 -18.06
C ARG A 275 -2.32 -17.02 -18.89
N VAL A 276 -3.47 -16.43 -18.54
CA VAL A 276 -4.12 -15.52 -19.51
C VAL A 276 -4.59 -14.21 -18.91
N THR A 277 -3.75 -13.18 -19.02
CA THR A 277 -4.15 -11.77 -18.90
C THR A 277 -5.02 -11.34 -20.09
N SER A 278 -4.73 -11.85 -21.29
CA SER A 278 -5.41 -11.50 -22.55
C SER A 278 -5.80 -12.75 -23.35
N CYS A 279 -7.07 -12.88 -23.74
CA CYS A 279 -7.57 -14.04 -24.48
C CYS A 279 -6.70 -14.34 -25.72
N PRO A 280 -6.24 -15.58 -25.94
CA PRO A 280 -5.40 -15.91 -27.09
C PRO A 280 -6.13 -15.76 -28.44
N SER A 281 -7.47 -15.86 -28.45
CA SER A 281 -8.26 -15.83 -29.68
C SER A 281 -8.74 -14.43 -30.07
N CYS A 282 -9.13 -13.59 -29.11
CA CYS A 282 -9.68 -12.25 -29.39
C CYS A 282 -8.94 -11.12 -28.69
N SER A 283 -7.83 -11.41 -28.01
CA SER A 283 -6.97 -10.46 -27.29
C SER A 283 -7.66 -9.67 -26.16
N ALA A 284 -8.91 -9.98 -25.82
CA ALA A 284 -9.64 -9.35 -24.73
C ALA A 284 -8.92 -9.52 -23.38
N VAL A 285 -8.65 -8.40 -22.70
CA VAL A 285 -8.09 -8.41 -21.35
C VAL A 285 -9.19 -8.78 -20.35
N ILE A 286 -9.12 -10.00 -19.82
CA ILE A 286 -10.20 -10.66 -19.07
C ILE A 286 -10.51 -9.89 -17.78
N ARG A 287 -9.46 -9.43 -17.09
CA ARG A 287 -9.52 -8.77 -15.78
C ARG A 287 -9.44 -7.24 -15.88
N SER A 288 -9.84 -6.68 -17.01
CA SER A 288 -9.83 -5.22 -17.24
C SER A 288 -10.89 -4.44 -16.45
N GLY A 289 -11.79 -5.13 -15.75
CA GLY A 289 -12.95 -4.52 -15.07
C GLY A 289 -14.10 -4.17 -16.01
N SER A 290 -13.96 -4.37 -17.33
CA SER A 290 -15.02 -4.08 -18.32
C SER A 290 -16.11 -5.17 -18.36
N TYR A 291 -15.76 -6.42 -18.06
CA TYR A 291 -16.68 -7.57 -18.18
C TYR A 291 -17.36 -7.95 -16.86
N SER A 292 -16.67 -7.76 -15.73
CA SER A 292 -17.16 -8.04 -14.39
C SER A 292 -16.35 -7.25 -13.35
N TRP A 293 -16.80 -7.29 -12.10
CA TRP A 293 -16.02 -6.85 -10.95
C TRP A 293 -14.80 -7.75 -10.75
N VAL A 294 -13.66 -7.13 -10.46
CA VAL A 294 -12.38 -7.79 -10.14
C VAL A 294 -12.05 -7.54 -8.68
N LEU A 295 -11.74 -8.58 -7.91
CA LEU A 295 -11.32 -8.46 -6.52
C LEU A 295 -9.87 -7.98 -6.45
N ALA A 296 -9.65 -6.79 -5.89
CA ALA A 296 -8.34 -6.14 -5.83
C ALA A 296 -7.81 -5.96 -4.40
N GLY A 297 -8.64 -6.21 -3.37
CA GLY A 297 -8.21 -6.08 -1.99
C GLY A 297 -9.02 -6.95 -1.03
N ILE A 298 -8.34 -7.51 -0.03
CA ILE A 298 -8.92 -8.25 1.09
C ILE A 298 -8.28 -7.74 2.38
N THR A 299 -9.08 -7.09 3.23
CA THR A 299 -8.62 -6.52 4.50
C THR A 299 -9.49 -7.06 5.63
N GLN A 300 -8.93 -7.29 6.82
CA GLN A 300 -9.76 -7.61 7.99
C GLN A 300 -10.63 -6.39 8.35
N ALA A 301 -11.89 -6.60 8.74
CA ALA A 301 -12.76 -5.48 9.08
C ALA A 301 -12.25 -4.63 10.25
N SER A 302 -11.50 -5.23 11.18
CA SER A 302 -10.81 -4.52 12.27
C SER A 302 -9.71 -3.57 11.79
N LEU A 303 -9.19 -3.78 10.58
CA LEU A 303 -8.10 -3.01 9.96
C LEU A 303 -8.61 -2.07 8.86
N ALA A 304 -9.93 -1.90 8.73
CA ALA A 304 -10.55 -1.03 7.74
C ALA A 304 -10.01 0.41 7.78
N GLU A 305 -9.90 0.94 9.00
CA GLU A 305 -9.57 2.35 9.26
C GLU A 305 -8.08 2.55 9.04
N PHE A 306 -7.32 1.61 9.57
CA PHE A 306 -5.90 1.46 9.32
C PHE A 306 -5.56 1.41 7.83
N ALA A 307 -6.37 0.72 7.03
CA ALA A 307 -6.19 0.61 5.58
C ALA A 307 -6.78 1.79 4.78
N GLY A 308 -7.39 2.79 5.43
CA GLY A 308 -7.97 3.95 4.76
C GLY A 308 -9.13 3.62 3.82
N LEU A 309 -9.81 2.49 4.01
CA LEU A 309 -10.92 2.02 3.15
C LEU A 309 -12.25 2.71 3.48
N LEU A 310 -12.27 3.39 4.61
CA LEU A 310 -13.47 4.02 5.15
C LEU A 310 -13.61 5.44 4.60
N PRO A 311 -14.85 5.93 4.44
CA PRO A 311 -15.09 7.27 3.91
C PRO A 311 -14.37 8.34 4.75
N ALA A 312 -13.36 8.98 4.18
CA ALA A 312 -12.65 10.09 4.82
C ALA A 312 -13.45 11.40 4.66
N ARG A 313 -13.43 12.27 5.67
CA ARG A 313 -13.95 13.64 5.54
C ARG A 313 -12.90 14.50 4.85
N GLY A 314 -13.07 14.77 3.55
CA GLY A 314 -12.19 15.66 2.79
C GLY A 314 -12.44 15.59 1.29
N VAL A 315 -11.93 16.58 0.55
CA VAL A 315 -11.94 16.58 -0.91
C VAL A 315 -10.92 15.55 -1.40
N LYS A 316 -11.37 14.53 -2.14
CA LYS A 316 -10.47 13.56 -2.79
C LYS A 316 -9.62 14.34 -3.80
N LYS A 317 -8.30 14.32 -3.64
CA LYS A 317 -7.38 14.91 -4.62
C LYS A 317 -7.35 14.03 -5.86
N ASN A 318 -7.56 14.61 -7.03
CA ASN A 318 -7.32 13.93 -8.29
C ASN A 318 -5.84 14.04 -8.63
N PHE A 319 -5.23 12.90 -8.96
CA PHE A 319 -3.84 12.81 -9.39
C PHE A 319 -3.83 12.53 -10.88
N GLU A 320 -3.34 13.50 -11.66
CA GLU A 320 -3.32 13.45 -13.12
C GLU A 320 -1.92 13.82 -13.62
N LEU A 321 -1.41 13.08 -14.59
CA LEU A 321 -0.18 13.43 -15.31
C LEU A 321 -0.58 14.10 -16.62
N ALA A 322 -0.13 15.34 -16.86
CA ALA A 322 -0.51 16.12 -18.04
C ALA A 322 -0.22 15.36 -19.35
N ASP A 323 0.95 14.73 -19.42
CA ASP A 323 1.40 13.97 -20.59
C ASP A 323 0.90 12.52 -20.62
N ASP A 324 0.10 12.09 -19.64
CA ASP A 324 -0.53 10.76 -19.62
C ASP A 324 -1.96 10.85 -19.06
N PRO A 325 -2.94 11.22 -19.91
CA PRO A 325 -4.34 11.32 -19.48
C PRO A 325 -4.93 9.96 -19.04
N ASN A 326 -4.28 8.85 -19.41
CA ASN A 326 -4.68 7.50 -19.03
C ASN A 326 -4.14 7.06 -17.65
N PHE A 327 -3.26 7.88 -17.05
CA PHE A 327 -2.78 7.66 -15.69
C PHE A 327 -3.97 7.53 -14.73
N ASN A 328 -3.92 6.52 -13.87
CA ASN A 328 -5.00 6.27 -12.95
C ASN A 328 -4.51 5.66 -11.63
N GLU A 329 -5.24 5.97 -10.56
CA GLU A 329 -4.91 5.55 -9.20
C GLU A 329 -4.97 4.03 -9.04
N GLN A 330 -5.85 3.35 -9.78
CA GLN A 330 -6.02 1.90 -9.67
C GLN A 330 -4.77 1.13 -10.12
N LEU A 331 -4.18 1.52 -11.25
CA LEU A 331 -2.90 0.98 -11.70
C LEU A 331 -1.83 1.11 -10.61
N MET A 332 -1.78 2.26 -9.95
CA MET A 332 -0.78 2.54 -8.92
C MET A 332 -0.98 1.74 -7.65
N ARG A 333 -2.24 1.49 -7.25
CA ARG A 333 -2.54 0.60 -6.14
C ARG A 333 -2.12 -0.84 -6.45
N ASP A 334 -2.42 -1.32 -7.66
CA ASP A 334 -2.09 -2.70 -8.07
C ASP A 334 -0.56 -2.90 -8.19
N ILE A 335 0.14 -2.03 -8.92
CA ILE A 335 1.62 -2.04 -9.03
C ILE A 335 2.28 -1.92 -7.65
N GLY A 336 1.78 -1.00 -6.81
CA GLY A 336 2.30 -0.81 -5.45
C GLY A 336 2.19 -2.09 -4.61
N SER A 337 1.10 -2.84 -4.75
CA SER A 337 0.95 -4.14 -4.06
C SER A 337 1.98 -5.15 -4.55
N VAL A 338 2.16 -5.29 -5.87
CA VAL A 338 3.17 -6.19 -6.47
C VAL A 338 4.57 -5.85 -5.96
N MET A 339 4.96 -4.57 -6.01
CA MET A 339 6.26 -4.09 -5.56
C MET A 339 6.48 -4.34 -4.06
N PHE A 340 5.47 -4.05 -3.23
CA PHE A 340 5.55 -4.27 -1.79
C PHE A 340 5.78 -5.75 -1.46
N TRP A 341 4.96 -6.66 -2.00
CA TRP A 341 5.06 -8.07 -1.67
C TRP A 341 6.32 -8.73 -2.23
N ARG A 342 6.79 -8.33 -3.41
CA ARG A 342 8.09 -8.79 -3.93
C ARG A 342 9.26 -8.29 -3.09
N ASN A 343 9.23 -7.04 -2.61
CA ASN A 343 10.25 -6.54 -1.69
C ASN A 343 10.24 -7.32 -0.36
N ARG A 344 9.06 -7.59 0.21
CA ARG A 344 8.94 -8.43 1.43
C ARG A 344 9.44 -9.85 1.22
N LEU A 345 9.17 -10.45 0.06
CA LEU A 345 9.69 -11.78 -0.26
C LEU A 345 11.21 -11.77 -0.43
N ALA A 346 11.76 -10.77 -1.12
CA ALA A 346 13.21 -10.58 -1.27
C ALA A 346 13.91 -10.44 0.09
N GLU A 347 13.35 -9.62 0.97
CA GLU A 347 13.83 -9.47 2.35
C GLU A 347 13.73 -10.76 3.15
N TYR A 348 12.65 -11.53 3.01
CA TYR A 348 12.46 -12.81 3.69
C TYR A 348 13.47 -13.87 3.21
N LYS A 349 13.70 -13.93 1.89
CA LYS A 349 14.61 -14.90 1.25
C LYS A 349 16.08 -14.48 1.24
N ALA A 350 16.37 -13.21 1.55
CA ALA A 350 17.69 -12.60 1.31
C ALA A 350 18.13 -12.68 -0.16
N ASP A 351 17.18 -12.48 -1.09
CA ASP A 351 17.43 -12.58 -2.53
C ASP A 351 16.86 -11.36 -3.27
N GLY A 352 17.74 -10.45 -3.67
CA GLY A 352 17.39 -9.25 -4.40
C GLY A 352 16.88 -9.51 -5.83
N GLY A 353 17.18 -10.67 -6.42
CA GLY A 353 16.75 -11.05 -7.76
C GLY A 353 15.23 -11.10 -7.92
N LEU A 354 14.51 -11.36 -6.83
CA LEU A 354 13.05 -11.37 -6.76
C LEU A 354 12.41 -10.00 -7.04
N MET A 355 13.19 -8.91 -7.00
CA MET A 355 12.75 -7.55 -7.33
C MET A 355 13.16 -7.08 -8.73
N GLY A 356 13.95 -7.86 -9.48
CA GLY A 356 14.61 -7.40 -10.71
C GLY A 356 13.68 -6.80 -11.77
N LYS A 357 12.43 -7.25 -11.84
CA LYS A 357 11.41 -6.74 -12.79
C LYS A 357 10.66 -5.49 -12.32
N VAL A 358 10.78 -5.12 -11.04
CA VAL A 358 9.92 -4.09 -10.41
C VAL A 358 10.68 -3.05 -9.60
N ALA A 359 11.98 -3.17 -9.41
CA ALA A 359 12.79 -2.22 -8.67
C ALA A 359 14.07 -1.83 -9.42
N SER A 360 14.56 -0.63 -9.18
CA SER A 360 15.80 -0.17 -9.81
C SER A 360 17.00 -0.93 -9.23
N PRO A 361 18.09 -1.14 -10.01
CA PRO A 361 19.28 -1.83 -9.53
C PRO A 361 19.85 -1.20 -8.25
N ALA A 362 19.86 0.14 -8.17
CA ALA A 362 20.32 0.87 -6.99
C ALA A 362 19.48 0.55 -5.73
N PHE A 363 18.15 0.40 -5.87
CA PHE A 363 17.28 0.00 -4.78
C PHE A 363 17.55 -1.45 -4.35
N ILE A 364 17.75 -2.35 -5.31
CA ILE A 364 18.06 -3.76 -5.05
C ILE A 364 19.38 -3.88 -4.27
N ASP A 365 20.44 -3.20 -4.73
CA ASP A 365 21.74 -3.20 -4.06
C ASP A 365 21.66 -2.64 -2.64
N LYS A 366 20.95 -1.51 -2.47
CA LYS A 366 20.70 -0.90 -1.15
C LYS A 366 19.99 -1.86 -0.21
N THR A 367 18.98 -2.56 -0.71
CA THR A 367 18.17 -3.49 0.09
C THR A 367 18.97 -4.75 0.43
N ALA A 368 19.70 -5.30 -0.54
CA ALA A 368 20.55 -6.47 -0.38
C ALA A 368 21.70 -6.25 0.61
N ALA A 369 22.26 -5.04 0.66
CA ALA A 369 23.25 -4.65 1.67
C ALA A 369 22.70 -4.72 3.11
N GLY A 370 21.37 -4.67 3.28
CA GLY A 370 20.68 -4.84 4.55
C GLY A 370 20.50 -6.30 4.98
N TYR A 371 20.77 -7.29 4.12
CA TYR A 371 20.58 -8.72 4.43
C TYR A 371 21.69 -9.30 5.32
N LYS A 372 21.93 -8.66 6.47
CA LYS A 372 22.99 -9.02 7.41
C LYS A 372 22.53 -10.12 8.36
N ARG A 373 23.37 -11.12 8.57
CA ARG A 373 23.20 -12.14 9.61
C ARG A 373 23.91 -11.68 10.89
N ASN A 374 23.33 -12.02 12.03
CA ASN A 374 23.96 -11.84 13.34
C ASN A 374 25.04 -12.92 13.57
N VAL A 375 25.68 -12.88 14.74
CA VAL A 375 26.73 -13.83 15.14
C VAL A 375 26.26 -15.29 15.15
N ASP A 376 24.97 -15.53 15.37
CA ASP A 376 24.34 -16.86 15.38
C ASP A 376 23.88 -17.31 13.99
N GLY A 377 24.20 -16.54 12.93
CA GLY A 377 23.76 -16.81 11.56
C GLY A 377 22.28 -16.49 11.30
N LEU A 378 21.57 -15.93 12.27
CA LEU A 378 20.16 -15.53 12.18
C LEU A 378 20.03 -14.16 11.53
N ARG A 379 18.86 -13.88 10.96
CA ARG A 379 18.56 -12.64 10.25
C ARG A 379 17.30 -12.01 10.79
N GLU A 380 17.31 -10.69 10.99
CA GLU A 380 16.12 -9.94 11.33
C GLU A 380 15.27 -9.71 10.08
N VAL A 381 14.03 -10.17 10.13
CA VAL A 381 13.03 -10.00 9.06
C VAL A 381 11.67 -9.72 9.66
N TYR A 382 10.80 -9.03 8.93
CA TYR A 382 9.40 -8.92 9.33
C TYR A 382 8.60 -10.11 8.82
N THR A 383 7.86 -10.78 9.71
CA THR A 383 6.93 -11.86 9.38
C THR A 383 5.51 -11.50 9.83
N LYS A 384 4.55 -12.41 9.55
CA LYS A 384 3.12 -12.22 9.87
C LYS A 384 2.59 -10.88 9.33
N ILE A 385 3.02 -10.55 8.11
CA ILE A 385 2.77 -9.26 7.48
C ILE A 385 1.31 -9.13 7.07
N VAL A 386 0.71 -8.00 7.40
CA VAL A 386 -0.61 -7.59 6.92
C VAL A 386 -0.46 -6.25 6.20
N ALA A 387 -0.76 -6.23 4.90
CA ALA A 387 -0.85 -4.99 4.15
C ALA A 387 -2.14 -4.24 4.56
N GLY A 388 -2.00 -2.94 4.80
CA GLY A 388 -3.11 -2.02 5.03
C GLY A 388 -3.55 -1.38 3.71
N GLY A 389 -3.41 -0.06 3.61
CA GLY A 389 -3.81 0.73 2.45
C GLY A 389 -2.63 1.20 1.61
N ILE A 390 -2.82 1.23 0.29
CA ILE A 390 -1.91 1.87 -0.66
C ILE A 390 -2.66 3.02 -1.32
N GLY A 391 -2.07 4.22 -1.33
CA GLY A 391 -2.68 5.40 -1.95
C GLY A 391 -1.63 6.39 -2.44
N ILE A 392 -1.98 7.20 -3.44
CA ILE A 392 -1.06 8.21 -3.99
C ILE A 392 -0.94 9.37 -2.99
N ALA A 393 0.30 9.73 -2.68
CA ALA A 393 0.65 10.87 -1.83
C ALA A 393 1.02 12.10 -2.68
N ALA A 394 1.82 11.88 -3.72
CA ALA A 394 2.30 12.92 -4.63
C ALA A 394 2.65 12.32 -5.99
N ILE A 395 2.61 13.16 -7.02
CA ILE A 395 3.08 12.85 -8.37
C ILE A 395 4.00 13.97 -8.83
N ALA A 396 4.91 13.67 -9.76
CA ALA A 396 5.66 14.69 -10.47
C ALA A 396 6.00 14.19 -11.87
N SER A 397 5.99 15.08 -12.85
CA SER A 397 6.34 14.75 -14.24
C SER A 397 7.65 15.41 -14.64
N ASP A 398 8.31 14.81 -15.63
CA ASP A 398 9.52 15.33 -16.27
C ASP A 398 10.62 15.82 -15.31
N ILE A 399 10.88 15.00 -14.29
CA ILE A 399 12.03 15.20 -13.41
C ILE A 399 13.16 14.35 -13.97
N ASP A 400 14.18 15.01 -14.53
CA ASP A 400 15.35 14.32 -15.09
C ASP A 400 14.95 13.28 -16.16
N GLY A 401 13.94 13.60 -16.98
CA GLY A 401 13.40 12.72 -18.04
C GLY A 401 12.49 11.59 -17.55
N ARG A 402 12.02 11.65 -16.30
CA ARG A 402 11.17 10.62 -15.67
C ARG A 402 9.92 11.20 -15.03
N ASP A 403 8.85 10.40 -15.06
CA ASP A 403 7.68 10.61 -14.20
C ASP A 403 7.90 9.90 -12.87
N TYR A 404 7.39 10.50 -11.79
CA TYR A 404 7.49 9.97 -10.44
C TYR A 404 6.12 9.92 -9.76
N VAL A 405 5.92 8.86 -8.97
CA VAL A 405 4.75 8.69 -8.12
C VAL A 405 5.22 8.28 -6.73
N MET A 406 4.66 8.91 -5.70
CA MET A 406 4.89 8.53 -4.31
C MET A 406 3.63 7.85 -3.78
N LEU A 407 3.75 6.59 -3.38
CA LEU A 407 2.67 5.80 -2.82
C LEU A 407 2.85 5.66 -1.32
N ASN A 408 1.92 6.21 -0.55
CA ASN A 408 1.83 5.89 0.86
C ASN A 408 1.33 4.46 1.00
N ILE A 409 2.06 3.69 1.79
CA ILE A 409 1.71 2.33 2.19
C ILE A 409 1.72 2.22 3.70
N THR A 410 0.66 1.63 4.22
CA THR A 410 0.57 1.28 5.62
C THR A 410 0.55 -0.23 5.74
N TRP A 411 1.32 -0.81 6.66
CA TRP A 411 1.35 -2.25 6.88
C TRP A 411 1.74 -2.59 8.33
N GLN A 412 1.45 -3.82 8.73
CA GLN A 412 1.76 -4.36 10.04
C GLN A 412 2.63 -5.61 9.90
N GLY A 413 3.54 -5.84 10.84
CA GLY A 413 4.33 -7.05 10.90
C GLY A 413 5.10 -7.19 12.21
N ILE A 414 5.61 -8.40 12.45
CA ILE A 414 6.36 -8.74 13.66
C ILE A 414 7.83 -8.90 13.29
N LEU A 415 8.71 -8.16 13.96
CA LEU A 415 10.15 -8.34 13.81
C LEU A 415 10.51 -9.75 14.32
N THR A 416 11.19 -10.52 13.48
CA THR A 416 11.44 -11.95 13.70
C THR A 416 12.89 -12.28 13.39
N LEU A 417 13.57 -13.02 14.28
CA LEU A 417 14.83 -13.68 13.95
C LEU A 417 14.55 -14.96 13.18
N PHE A 418 15.12 -15.05 12.00
CA PHE A 418 14.89 -16.08 11.00
C PHE A 418 16.18 -16.78 10.60
N GLY A 419 16.09 -18.05 10.19
CA GLY A 419 17.22 -18.87 9.75
C GLY A 419 17.74 -19.88 10.77
N GLY A 420 17.10 -19.97 11.94
CA GLY A 420 17.33 -21.01 12.96
C GLY A 420 16.32 -22.15 12.86
N PRO A 421 16.35 -23.12 13.78
CA PRO A 421 15.39 -24.24 13.81
C PRO A 421 13.94 -23.80 14.06
N GLU A 422 13.75 -22.64 14.69
CA GLU A 422 12.45 -22.03 14.94
C GLU A 422 12.52 -20.51 14.67
N GLU A 423 11.37 -19.90 14.36
CA GLU A 423 11.23 -18.45 14.26
C GLU A 423 11.11 -17.84 15.67
N LEU A 424 11.87 -16.78 15.95
CA LEU A 424 11.78 -16.05 17.22
C LEU A 424 11.19 -14.66 16.99
N TYR A 425 10.11 -14.33 17.66
CA TYR A 425 9.36 -13.08 17.54
C TYR A 425 9.82 -12.05 18.56
N PHE A 426 9.97 -10.80 18.15
CA PHE A 426 10.35 -9.71 19.05
C PHE A 426 9.18 -9.34 19.97
N SER A 427 9.42 -9.36 21.28
CA SER A 427 8.41 -9.14 22.33
C SER A 427 8.66 -7.87 23.15
N GLY A 428 9.39 -6.91 22.58
CA GLY A 428 9.70 -5.64 23.22
C GLY A 428 10.84 -5.79 24.24
N SER A 429 10.60 -5.40 25.49
CA SER A 429 11.65 -5.41 26.54
C SER A 429 12.20 -6.80 26.85
N ASN A 430 11.41 -7.85 26.60
CA ASN A 430 11.79 -9.23 26.88
C ASN A 430 12.62 -9.86 25.74
N GLY A 431 12.94 -9.09 24.69
CA GLY A 431 13.74 -9.58 23.56
C GLY A 431 12.96 -10.53 22.64
N PHE A 432 13.65 -11.52 22.09
CA PHE A 432 13.07 -12.49 21.15
C PHE A 432 12.52 -13.74 21.85
N THR A 433 11.37 -14.23 21.41
CA THR A 433 10.66 -15.36 22.00
C THR A 433 10.06 -16.29 20.95
N LYS A 434 9.93 -17.58 21.27
CA LYS A 434 9.28 -18.58 20.39
C LYS A 434 7.76 -18.41 20.32
N PHE A 435 7.20 -17.71 21.30
CA PHE A 435 5.75 -17.55 21.43
C PHE A 435 5.24 -16.46 20.50
N TYR A 436 4.32 -16.83 19.62
CA TYR A 436 3.62 -15.88 18.76
C TYR A 436 2.45 -15.24 19.53
N ASP A 437 2.42 -13.91 19.57
CA ASP A 437 1.25 -13.13 19.97
C ASP A 437 0.96 -12.05 18.90
N PRO A 438 -0.27 -11.99 18.36
CA PRO A 438 -0.66 -10.92 17.44
C PRO A 438 -0.42 -9.49 17.97
N PHE A 439 -0.40 -9.28 19.29
CA PHE A 439 -0.12 -7.96 19.90
C PHE A 439 1.35 -7.51 19.73
N MET A 440 2.26 -8.39 19.34
CA MET A 440 3.66 -8.04 19.05
C MET A 440 3.84 -7.30 17.72
N SER A 441 2.76 -7.19 16.92
CA SER A 441 2.84 -6.55 15.60
C SER A 441 3.07 -5.05 15.71
N SER A 442 4.09 -4.58 15.02
CA SER A 442 4.37 -3.15 14.84
C SER A 442 3.66 -2.63 13.60
N THR A 443 3.34 -1.34 13.62
CA THR A 443 2.67 -0.64 12.51
C THR A 443 3.66 0.28 11.80
N PHE A 444 3.69 0.21 10.47
CA PHE A 444 4.60 0.96 9.62
C PHE A 444 3.84 1.88 8.68
N TYR A 445 4.32 3.12 8.59
CA TYR A 445 3.85 4.15 7.68
C TYR A 445 5.02 4.53 6.77
N GLN A 446 4.96 4.10 5.51
CA GLN A 446 6.05 4.28 4.56
C GLN A 446 5.54 4.87 3.24
N ALA A 447 6.47 5.41 2.45
CA ALA A 447 6.22 5.95 1.13
C ALA A 447 7.12 5.25 0.12
N MET A 448 6.54 4.55 -0.84
CA MET A 448 7.25 3.96 -1.97
C MET A 448 7.40 5.02 -3.06
N VAL A 449 8.64 5.30 -3.47
CA VAL A 449 8.97 6.20 -4.56
C VAL A 449 9.09 5.38 -5.82
N LEU A 450 8.22 5.63 -6.78
CA LEU A 450 8.20 4.96 -8.07
C LEU A 450 8.64 5.93 -9.15
N SER A 451 9.32 5.43 -10.18
CA SER A 451 9.63 6.19 -11.39
C SER A 451 9.34 5.40 -12.65
N ARG A 452 9.12 6.10 -13.76
CA ARG A 452 9.13 5.56 -15.13
C ARG A 452 9.69 6.59 -16.09
N LYS A 453 10.02 6.20 -17.32
CA LYS A 453 10.36 7.16 -18.38
C LYS A 453 9.19 8.15 -18.63
N HIS A 454 9.53 9.43 -18.80
CA HIS A 454 8.55 10.47 -19.12
C HIS A 454 7.90 10.26 -20.51
N ALA A 455 6.73 10.87 -20.72
CA ALA A 455 5.92 10.79 -21.94
C ALA A 455 5.40 9.38 -22.30
N MET A 456 5.42 8.43 -21.36
CA MET A 456 4.87 7.09 -21.53
C MET A 456 3.36 7.09 -21.24
N LYS A 457 2.57 6.46 -22.12
CA LYS A 457 1.10 6.38 -21.97
C LYS A 457 0.67 5.13 -21.22
N THR A 458 -0.22 5.30 -20.25
CA THR A 458 -0.81 4.18 -19.51
C THR A 458 -1.79 3.40 -20.40
N LYS A 459 -1.69 2.07 -20.35
CA LYS A 459 -2.67 1.15 -20.94
C LYS A 459 -3.76 0.82 -19.90
N VAL A 460 -4.89 1.54 -19.97
CA VAL A 460 -5.96 1.44 -18.94
C VAL A 460 -6.44 0.01 -18.71
N ASP A 461 -6.56 -0.81 -19.77
CA ASP A 461 -7.05 -2.19 -19.67
C ASP A 461 -6.17 -3.09 -18.80
N PHE A 462 -4.89 -2.75 -18.65
CA PHE A 462 -3.92 -3.49 -17.85
C PHE A 462 -3.78 -2.95 -16.41
N SER A 463 -4.61 -1.98 -15.99
CA SER A 463 -4.52 -1.37 -14.65
C SER A 463 -4.74 -2.35 -13.48
N LEU A 464 -5.29 -3.53 -13.75
CA LEU A 464 -5.52 -4.61 -12.79
C LEU A 464 -4.67 -5.86 -13.08
N SER A 465 -3.79 -5.77 -14.08
CA SER A 465 -2.89 -6.84 -14.52
C SER A 465 -1.46 -6.30 -14.53
N SER A 466 -1.07 -5.71 -13.40
CA SER A 466 0.20 -4.99 -13.25
C SER A 466 1.45 -5.87 -13.24
N ALA A 467 1.33 -7.18 -12.96
CA ALA A 467 2.45 -8.11 -13.01
C ALA A 467 2.70 -8.62 -14.44
N ALA A 468 1.72 -8.48 -15.34
CA ALA A 468 1.85 -8.88 -16.73
C ALA A 468 2.93 -8.06 -17.47
N CYS A 469 3.50 -8.64 -18.52
CA CYS A 469 4.49 -7.97 -19.35
C CYS A 469 3.91 -6.68 -19.95
N SER A 470 4.56 -5.54 -19.72
CA SER A 470 4.11 -4.23 -20.24
C SER A 470 4.13 -4.13 -21.77
N SER A 471 4.96 -4.95 -22.43
CA SER A 471 5.06 -5.03 -23.89
C SER A 471 3.91 -5.87 -24.48
N CYS A 472 3.92 -7.19 -24.26
CA CYS A 472 3.00 -8.14 -24.89
C CYS A 472 1.76 -8.52 -24.07
N GLY A 473 1.69 -8.12 -22.79
CA GLY A 473 0.59 -8.48 -21.90
C GLY A 473 0.64 -9.92 -21.36
N ALA A 474 1.70 -10.69 -21.67
CA ALA A 474 1.84 -12.06 -21.19
C ALA A 474 1.84 -12.13 -19.66
N PRO A 475 1.27 -13.21 -19.07
CA PRO A 475 1.27 -13.40 -17.63
C PRO A 475 2.70 -13.52 -17.09
N GLN A 476 2.86 -13.20 -15.83
CA GLN A 476 4.10 -13.46 -15.12
C GLN A 476 4.15 -14.94 -14.71
N THR A 477 5.18 -15.67 -15.17
CA THR A 477 5.40 -17.08 -14.81
C THR A 477 6.62 -17.29 -13.93
N ASP A 478 7.65 -16.44 -14.06
CA ASP A 478 8.87 -16.49 -13.26
C ASP A 478 9.31 -15.08 -12.85
N ILE A 479 9.22 -14.83 -11.53
CA ILE A 479 9.58 -13.58 -10.85
C ILE A 479 11.08 -13.25 -11.00
N THR A 480 11.94 -14.26 -11.06
CA THR A 480 13.40 -14.11 -11.14
C THR A 480 13.93 -13.96 -12.56
N ALA A 481 13.16 -14.38 -13.57
CA ALA A 481 13.56 -14.22 -14.97
C ALA A 481 13.82 -12.74 -15.30
N SER A 482 14.95 -12.46 -15.97
CA SER A 482 15.36 -11.12 -16.39
C SER A 482 14.55 -10.57 -17.56
N GLU A 483 13.98 -11.46 -18.38
CA GLU A 483 13.17 -11.13 -19.54
C GLU A 483 11.77 -11.76 -19.48
N CYS A 484 10.89 -11.33 -20.38
CA CYS A 484 9.61 -11.96 -20.60
C CYS A 484 9.83 -13.25 -21.42
N PRO A 485 9.46 -14.43 -20.90
CA PRO A 485 9.69 -15.71 -21.60
C PRO A 485 8.85 -15.87 -22.87
N TYR A 486 7.91 -14.96 -23.12
CA TYR A 486 7.01 -15.00 -24.28
C TYR A 486 7.46 -14.08 -25.42
N CYS A 487 8.01 -12.91 -25.11
CA CYS A 487 8.36 -11.91 -26.13
C CYS A 487 9.80 -11.37 -26.02
N GLY A 488 10.59 -11.84 -25.06
CA GLY A 488 11.96 -11.36 -24.82
C GLY A 488 12.05 -9.94 -24.28
N TYR A 489 10.92 -9.30 -23.92
CA TYR A 489 10.95 -7.94 -23.36
C TYR A 489 11.67 -7.91 -22.02
N ILE A 490 12.67 -7.01 -21.91
CA ILE A 490 13.43 -6.77 -20.68
C ILE A 490 12.92 -5.45 -20.08
N PRO A 491 12.25 -5.50 -18.90
CA PRO A 491 11.89 -4.29 -18.18
C PRO A 491 13.16 -3.54 -17.77
N LYS A 492 13.27 -2.26 -18.13
CA LYS A 492 14.38 -1.40 -17.70
C LYS A 492 13.84 -0.07 -17.13
N PRO A 493 14.57 0.64 -16.25
CA PRO A 493 14.12 1.92 -15.70
C PRO A 493 13.81 3.00 -16.74
N ASP A 494 14.45 2.93 -17.92
CA ASP A 494 14.19 3.79 -19.09
C ASP A 494 13.08 3.26 -20.00
N SER A 495 12.37 2.21 -19.60
CA SER A 495 11.22 1.67 -20.31
C SER A 495 9.91 2.30 -19.85
N GLY A 496 8.79 1.88 -20.45
CA GLY A 496 7.44 2.33 -20.06
C GLY A 496 6.92 1.76 -18.74
N ALA A 497 7.64 0.84 -18.11
CA ALA A 497 7.23 0.23 -16.85
C ALA A 497 7.60 1.11 -15.64
N TRP A 498 6.83 0.99 -14.57
CA TRP A 498 7.13 1.63 -13.30
C TRP A 498 8.12 0.80 -12.49
N PHE A 499 9.08 1.47 -11.85
CA PHE A 499 10.10 0.87 -10.99
C PHE A 499 10.08 1.49 -9.61
N LEU A 500 10.25 0.66 -8.59
CA LEU A 500 10.50 1.07 -7.21
C LEU A 500 11.93 1.60 -7.08
N GLU A 501 12.06 2.86 -6.70
CA GLU A 501 13.33 3.57 -6.52
C GLU A 501 13.74 3.66 -5.04
N ASP A 502 12.77 3.83 -4.14
CA ASP A 502 13.04 3.88 -2.70
C ASP A 502 11.80 3.59 -1.85
N ILE A 503 12.01 3.22 -0.59
CA ILE A 503 10.99 3.13 0.45
C ILE A 503 11.42 4.02 1.62
N LEU A 504 10.63 5.05 1.89
CA LEU A 504 10.94 6.09 2.87
C LEU A 504 9.98 6.00 4.06
N ALA A 505 10.48 6.11 5.29
CA ALA A 505 9.61 6.25 6.45
C ALA A 505 8.88 7.60 6.41
N ILE A 506 7.56 7.60 6.64
CA ILE A 506 6.77 8.83 6.72
C ILE A 506 7.32 9.64 7.92
N ASN A 507 7.61 10.92 7.68
CA ASN A 507 8.31 11.87 8.58
C ASN A 507 9.84 11.86 8.57
N SER A 508 10.49 10.96 7.83
CA SER A 508 11.95 11.02 7.67
C SER A 508 12.40 12.29 6.93
N PRO A 509 13.63 12.78 7.16
CA PRO A 509 14.21 13.88 6.36
C PRO A 509 14.21 13.57 4.86
N ALA A 510 14.50 12.32 4.49
CA ALA A 510 14.47 11.85 3.10
C ALA A 510 13.07 11.97 2.48
N TYR A 511 12.02 11.58 3.21
CA TYR A 511 10.63 11.74 2.77
C TYR A 511 10.27 13.22 2.53
N LYS A 512 10.64 14.11 3.46
CA LYS A 512 10.42 15.56 3.31
C LYS A 512 11.17 16.14 2.10
N ALA A 513 12.41 15.70 1.88
CA ALA A 513 13.21 16.11 0.73
C ALA A 513 12.59 15.63 -0.60
N ALA A 514 12.13 14.38 -0.65
CA ALA A 514 11.45 13.82 -1.82
C ALA A 514 10.14 14.57 -2.13
N LEU A 515 9.31 14.84 -1.11
CA LEU A 515 8.10 15.66 -1.28
C LEU A 515 8.41 17.06 -1.79
N LYS A 516 9.46 17.71 -1.27
CA LYS A 516 9.89 19.04 -1.75
C LYS A 516 10.25 18.97 -3.23
N LYS A 517 11.03 17.97 -3.65
CA LYS A 517 11.39 17.72 -5.06
C LYS A 517 10.14 17.54 -5.93
N PHE A 518 9.16 16.78 -5.46
CA PHE A 518 7.92 16.51 -6.22
C PHE A 518 7.05 17.77 -6.33
N SER A 519 6.93 18.54 -5.26
CA SER A 519 6.18 19.81 -5.25
C SER A 519 6.77 20.86 -6.19
N GLN A 520 8.10 20.84 -6.40
CA GLN A 520 8.77 21.70 -7.38
C GLN A 520 8.41 21.26 -8.81
N GLY A 521 8.43 19.95 -9.10
CA GLY A 521 8.01 19.40 -10.40
C GLY A 521 6.54 19.67 -10.74
N GLN A 522 5.62 19.55 -9.76
CA GLN A 522 4.19 19.86 -9.98
C GLN A 522 3.94 21.32 -10.31
N LYS A 523 4.55 22.25 -9.55
CA LYS A 523 4.45 23.70 -9.82
C LYS A 523 4.94 24.05 -11.23
N MET A 524 5.95 23.32 -11.71
CA MET A 524 6.53 23.50 -13.04
C MET A 524 5.61 22.98 -14.16
N SER A 525 4.98 21.82 -13.96
CA SER A 525 3.96 21.27 -14.86
C SER A 525 2.70 22.16 -14.92
N GLU A 526 2.22 22.65 -13.77
CA GLU A 526 1.09 23.59 -13.69
C GLU A 526 1.40 24.91 -14.41
N LEU A 527 2.63 25.43 -14.26
CA LEU A 527 3.08 26.63 -14.97
C LEU A 527 3.10 26.39 -16.49
N ALA A 528 3.68 25.27 -16.94
CA ALA A 528 3.73 24.88 -18.36
C ALA A 528 2.34 24.66 -18.99
N LYS A 529 1.40 24.10 -18.23
CA LYS A 529 0.00 23.96 -18.66
C LYS A 529 -0.71 25.31 -18.73
N SER A 530 -0.52 26.17 -17.73
CA SER A 530 -1.06 27.53 -17.72
C SER A 530 -0.53 28.38 -18.89
N LEU A 531 0.72 28.12 -19.29
CA LEU A 531 1.42 28.71 -20.41
C LEU A 531 0.74 28.37 -21.74
N ASN A 532 0.50 27.08 -21.99
CA ASN A 532 -0.15 26.62 -23.22
C ASN A 532 -1.64 27.01 -23.29
N GLU A 533 -2.39 26.89 -22.18
CA GLU A 533 -3.84 27.15 -22.17
C GLU A 533 -4.19 28.64 -22.20
N ASN A 534 -3.44 29.51 -21.51
CA ASN A 534 -3.81 30.93 -21.38
C ASN A 534 -3.16 31.85 -22.41
N PHE A 535 -2.06 31.44 -23.03
CA PHE A 535 -1.24 32.34 -23.84
C PHE A 535 -1.04 31.88 -25.30
N ALA A 536 -1.31 30.61 -25.65
CA ALA A 536 -1.11 30.05 -26.99
C ALA A 536 0.30 30.30 -27.57
N VAL A 537 1.31 30.39 -26.71
CA VAL A 537 2.72 30.59 -27.07
C VAL A 537 3.49 29.29 -26.89
N SER A 538 4.35 28.94 -27.86
CA SER A 538 5.17 27.72 -27.75
C SER A 538 6.32 27.88 -26.73
N PRO A 539 6.70 26.83 -25.97
CA PRO A 539 7.84 26.89 -25.05
C PRO A 539 9.16 27.33 -25.72
N ASN A 540 9.34 27.02 -27.00
CA ASN A 540 10.51 27.44 -27.77
C ASN A 540 10.54 28.95 -28.01
N ASP A 541 9.39 29.58 -28.27
CA ASP A 541 9.31 31.02 -28.51
C ASP A 541 9.50 31.81 -27.21
N VAL A 542 9.02 31.27 -26.08
CA VAL A 542 9.33 31.80 -24.74
C VAL A 542 10.82 31.69 -24.44
N MET A 543 11.46 30.57 -24.81
CA MET A 543 12.90 30.39 -24.62
C MET A 543 13.72 31.35 -25.49
N LYS A 544 13.35 31.51 -26.77
CA LYS A 544 13.97 32.48 -27.67
C LYS A 544 13.84 33.90 -27.13
N LEU A 545 12.68 34.26 -26.58
CA LEU A 545 12.46 35.54 -25.92
C LEU A 545 13.37 35.72 -24.70
N ALA A 546 13.47 34.73 -23.81
CA ALA A 546 14.36 34.80 -22.66
C ALA A 546 15.84 34.97 -23.07
N ILE A 547 16.28 34.28 -24.12
CA ILE A 547 17.63 34.41 -24.66
C ILE A 547 17.88 35.80 -25.26
N LEU A 548 16.95 36.32 -26.08
CA LEU A 548 17.03 37.67 -26.64
C LEU A 548 17.13 38.74 -25.57
N LEU A 549 16.38 38.55 -24.48
CA LEU A 549 16.39 39.44 -23.33
C LEU A 549 17.72 39.38 -22.57
N SER A 550 18.33 38.20 -22.42
CA SER A 550 19.67 38.03 -21.84
C SER A 550 20.81 38.46 -22.78
N LEU A 551 20.57 38.66 -24.08
CA LEU A 551 21.55 39.16 -25.05
C LEU A 551 21.52 40.69 -25.21
N ALA A 552 20.71 41.38 -24.41
CA ALA A 552 20.39 42.78 -24.63
C ALA A 552 21.56 43.75 -24.35
N ASP A 553 22.63 43.29 -23.69
CA ASP A 553 23.90 44.00 -23.49
C ASP A 553 25.03 43.48 -24.41
N GLY A 554 24.73 42.49 -25.26
CA GLY A 554 25.66 41.88 -26.23
C GLY A 554 26.44 40.67 -25.70
N THR A 555 26.37 40.34 -24.41
CA THR A 555 27.10 39.21 -23.81
C THR A 555 26.32 38.55 -22.68
N ILE A 556 26.08 37.23 -22.78
CA ILE A 556 25.47 36.47 -21.68
C ILE A 556 26.56 36.13 -20.65
N ALA A 557 26.43 36.61 -19.41
CA ALA A 557 27.34 36.25 -18.32
C ALA A 557 27.19 34.77 -17.92
N ASP A 558 28.21 34.18 -17.29
CA ASP A 558 28.16 32.76 -16.87
C ASP A 558 27.00 32.46 -15.89
N SER A 559 26.66 33.42 -15.02
CA SER A 559 25.51 33.34 -14.12
C SER A 559 24.18 33.33 -14.87
N GLU A 560 24.03 34.18 -15.89
CA GLU A 560 22.84 34.26 -16.74
C GLU A 560 22.70 33.03 -17.64
N MET A 561 23.82 32.50 -18.14
CA MET A 561 23.85 31.25 -18.89
C MET A 561 23.41 30.07 -18.00
N GLN A 562 23.83 30.04 -16.73
CA GLN A 562 23.32 29.04 -15.78
C GLN A 562 21.82 29.21 -15.52
N THR A 563 21.29 30.44 -15.51
CA THR A 563 19.85 30.72 -15.42
C THR A 563 19.10 30.28 -16.68
N LEU A 564 19.62 30.56 -17.88
CA LEU A 564 19.06 30.10 -19.15
C LEU A 564 19.11 28.57 -19.28
N LYS A 565 20.17 27.90 -18.81
CA LYS A 565 20.24 26.43 -18.75
C LYS A 565 19.20 25.85 -17.80
N ARG A 566 19.03 26.46 -16.61
CA ARG A 566 17.95 26.12 -15.68
C ARG A 566 16.58 26.35 -16.32
N PHE A 567 16.42 27.43 -17.10
CA PHE A 567 15.17 27.78 -17.78
C PHE A 567 14.84 26.86 -18.96
N ALA A 568 15.80 26.55 -19.84
CA ALA A 568 15.64 25.57 -20.91
C ALA A 568 15.25 24.20 -20.37
N LYS A 569 15.90 23.75 -19.28
CA LYS A 569 15.51 22.53 -18.58
C LYS A 569 14.06 22.61 -18.05
N ARG A 570 13.59 23.77 -17.59
CA ARG A 570 12.20 24.01 -17.13
C ARG A 570 11.18 24.05 -18.28
N CYS A 571 11.61 24.38 -19.51
CA CYS A 571 10.78 24.41 -20.71
C CYS A 571 10.82 23.12 -21.54
N GLY A 572 11.50 22.05 -21.07
CA GLY A 572 11.66 20.80 -21.81
C GLY A 572 12.63 20.89 -23.00
N ILE A 573 13.52 21.90 -22.99
CA ILE A 573 14.46 22.18 -24.06
C ILE A 573 15.84 21.63 -23.67
N PHE A 574 16.38 20.75 -24.51
CA PHE A 574 17.72 20.19 -24.30
C PHE A 574 18.79 21.28 -24.34
N GLU A 575 19.86 21.10 -23.56
CA GLU A 575 20.97 22.05 -23.48
C GLU A 575 21.63 22.29 -24.85
N THR A 576 21.68 21.27 -25.71
CA THR A 576 22.15 21.39 -27.10
C THR A 576 21.28 22.32 -27.92
N SER A 577 19.95 22.20 -27.83
CA SER A 577 18.99 23.09 -28.50
C SER A 577 19.04 24.50 -27.93
N LEU A 578 19.26 24.66 -26.62
CA LEU A 578 19.49 25.95 -25.99
C LEU A 578 20.73 26.64 -26.56
N LEU A 579 21.87 25.95 -26.60
CA LEU A 579 23.12 26.50 -27.11
C LEU A 579 23.01 26.87 -28.59
N GLN A 580 22.26 26.08 -29.36
CA GLN A 580 21.96 26.38 -30.75
C GLN A 580 21.10 27.65 -30.87
N MET A 581 20.02 27.79 -30.09
CA MET A 581 19.20 29.00 -30.05
C MET A 581 20.02 30.22 -29.63
N VAL A 582 20.90 30.10 -28.64
CA VAL A 582 21.82 31.18 -28.23
C VAL A 582 22.74 31.59 -29.38
N ALA A 583 23.32 30.64 -30.11
CA ALA A 583 24.20 30.91 -31.24
C ALA A 583 23.47 31.55 -32.44
N GLU A 584 22.21 31.16 -32.67
CA GLU A 584 21.34 31.74 -33.69
C GLU A 584 20.93 33.18 -33.33
N LEU A 585 20.45 33.38 -32.10
CA LEU A 585 19.91 34.67 -31.65
C LEU A 585 21.02 35.73 -31.44
N LYS A 586 22.25 35.32 -31.15
CA LYS A 586 23.41 36.23 -31.06
C LYS A 586 23.77 36.90 -32.39
N LYS A 587 23.31 36.37 -33.52
CA LYS A 587 23.55 36.94 -34.86
C LYS A 587 22.53 38.01 -35.23
N ILE A 588 21.46 38.15 -34.46
CA ILE A 588 20.39 39.11 -34.71
C ILE A 588 20.87 40.51 -34.32
N LYS A 589 20.83 41.43 -35.30
CA LYS A 589 21.25 42.83 -35.10
C LYS A 589 20.13 43.72 -34.55
N ASP A 590 18.88 43.30 -34.71
CA ASP A 590 17.68 44.03 -34.30
C ASP A 590 16.71 43.10 -33.56
N PRO A 591 16.85 42.97 -32.23
CA PRO A 591 16.02 42.11 -31.40
C PRO A 591 14.53 42.48 -31.40
N GLU A 592 14.22 43.78 -31.55
CA GLU A 592 12.85 44.30 -31.56
C GLU A 592 12.12 43.86 -32.83
N ARG A 593 12.79 43.97 -33.99
CA ARG A 593 12.26 43.50 -35.25
C ARG A 593 12.04 41.99 -35.29
N TYR A 594 13.01 41.19 -34.81
CA TYR A 594 12.86 39.74 -34.75
C TYR A 594 11.69 39.31 -33.86
N PHE A 595 11.45 40.04 -32.76
CA PHE A 595 10.29 39.83 -31.91
C PHE A 595 8.96 40.11 -32.62
N HIS A 596 8.87 41.22 -33.35
CA HIS A 596 7.63 41.63 -34.02
C HIS A 596 7.31 40.86 -35.30
N GLU A 597 8.33 40.47 -36.06
CA GLU A 597 8.15 39.90 -37.40
C GLU A 597 8.35 38.38 -37.45
N GLU A 598 9.22 37.80 -36.61
CA GLU A 598 9.57 36.37 -36.69
C GLU A 598 8.99 35.52 -35.54
N LEU A 599 8.94 36.03 -34.31
CA LEU A 599 8.37 35.29 -33.17
C LEU A 599 6.83 35.28 -33.15
N ASN A 600 6.17 36.15 -33.94
CA ASN A 600 4.72 36.27 -34.08
C ASN A 600 3.96 36.29 -32.73
N MET A 601 4.56 36.93 -31.72
CA MET A 601 4.06 36.95 -30.34
C MET A 601 2.92 37.97 -30.16
N PRO A 602 1.84 37.64 -29.42
CA PRO A 602 0.74 38.56 -29.21
C PRO A 602 1.19 39.78 -28.37
N LYS A 603 0.93 41.00 -28.87
CA LYS A 603 1.13 42.27 -28.13
C LYS A 603 0.13 42.41 -26.98
N SER A 604 0.35 41.67 -25.90
CA SER A 604 -0.55 41.62 -24.75
C SER A 604 0.22 41.79 -23.44
N SER A 605 -0.34 42.50 -22.46
CA SER A 605 0.13 42.51 -21.05
C SER A 605 0.32 41.11 -20.49
N LYS A 606 -0.39 40.12 -21.06
CA LYS A 606 -0.27 38.71 -20.75
C LYS A 606 1.15 38.18 -20.97
N VAL A 607 1.87 38.61 -22.01
CA VAL A 607 3.27 38.18 -22.26
C VAL A 607 4.23 38.79 -21.25
N LEU A 608 4.04 40.07 -20.90
CA LEU A 608 4.83 40.74 -19.86
C LEU A 608 4.60 40.11 -18.48
N LYS A 609 3.33 39.82 -18.16
CA LYS A 609 2.94 39.09 -16.95
C LYS A 609 3.54 37.69 -16.89
N LEU A 610 3.62 37.00 -18.02
CA LEU A 610 4.22 35.68 -18.11
C LEU A 610 5.73 35.71 -17.81
N LEU A 611 6.47 36.64 -18.43
CA LEU A 611 7.90 36.82 -18.13
C LEU A 611 8.15 37.15 -16.66
N LEU A 612 7.28 37.97 -16.08
CA LEU A 612 7.31 38.30 -14.66
C LEU A 612 7.05 37.07 -13.77
N GLN A 613 6.04 36.26 -14.10
CA GLN A 613 5.74 35.03 -13.38
C GLN A 613 6.89 34.04 -13.46
N ILE A 614 7.56 33.95 -14.61
CA ILE A 614 8.75 33.13 -14.85
C ILE A 614 9.94 33.60 -14.01
N ALA A 615 10.20 34.91 -13.97
CA ALA A 615 11.28 35.50 -13.19
C ALA A 615 11.09 35.30 -11.68
N ILE A 616 9.85 35.21 -11.20
CA ILE A 616 9.54 35.11 -9.75
C ILE A 616 9.27 33.66 -9.30
N VAL A 617 9.44 32.63 -10.16
CA VAL A 617 9.08 31.23 -9.83
C VAL A 617 9.81 30.69 -8.60
N ASP A 618 11.09 31.03 -8.44
CA ASP A 618 11.94 30.63 -7.31
C ASP A 618 11.84 31.60 -6.12
N GLY A 619 11.06 32.67 -6.25
CA GLY A 619 10.78 33.63 -5.19
C GLY A 619 11.83 34.72 -5.04
N VAL A 620 12.76 34.84 -5.99
CA VAL A 620 13.78 35.90 -6.01
C VAL A 620 13.67 36.64 -7.34
N LEU A 621 13.74 37.98 -7.32
CA LEU A 621 13.80 38.79 -8.54
C LEU A 621 15.08 39.63 -8.52
N GLU A 622 16.00 39.33 -9.44
CA GLU A 622 17.31 39.97 -9.55
C GLU A 622 17.28 41.25 -10.43
N GLU A 623 18.29 42.12 -10.30
CA GLU A 623 18.35 43.40 -11.03
C GLU A 623 18.51 43.23 -12.56
N SER A 624 19.22 42.19 -12.99
CA SER A 624 19.33 41.79 -14.41
C SER A 624 17.96 41.40 -14.99
N GLU A 625 17.18 40.62 -14.25
CA GLU A 625 15.82 40.20 -14.63
C GLU A 625 14.84 41.38 -14.65
N MET A 626 15.00 42.33 -13.71
CA MET A 626 14.23 43.57 -13.71
C MET A 626 14.52 44.41 -14.96
N ASN A 627 15.78 44.57 -15.35
CA ASN A 627 16.16 45.33 -16.54
C ASN A 627 15.59 44.73 -17.84
N VAL A 628 15.52 43.40 -17.89
CA VAL A 628 14.85 42.65 -18.95
C VAL A 628 13.35 42.96 -19.02
N LEU A 629 12.65 42.90 -17.87
CA LEU A 629 11.22 43.22 -17.79
C LEU A 629 10.93 44.67 -18.20
N ARG A 630 11.80 45.63 -17.85
CA ARG A 630 11.69 47.04 -18.26
C ARG A 630 11.85 47.26 -19.75
N ARG A 631 12.76 46.55 -20.40
CA ARG A 631 12.93 46.61 -21.87
C ARG A 631 11.70 46.01 -22.55
N MET A 632 11.23 44.87 -22.06
CA MET A 632 10.03 44.24 -22.59
C MET A 632 8.77 45.11 -22.42
N ALA A 633 8.62 45.76 -21.27
CA ALA A 633 7.52 46.68 -21.03
C ALA A 633 7.51 47.79 -22.08
N ARG A 634 8.66 48.39 -22.39
CA ARG A 634 8.79 49.40 -23.46
C ARG A 634 8.42 48.87 -24.85
N VAL A 635 8.84 47.66 -25.21
CA VAL A 635 8.55 47.04 -26.52
C VAL A 635 7.05 46.73 -26.70
N ILE A 636 6.30 46.51 -25.61
CA ILE A 636 4.85 46.27 -25.65
C ILE A 636 4.05 47.54 -25.27
N ASP A 637 4.67 48.73 -25.29
CA ASP A 637 4.05 50.03 -24.95
C ASP A 637 3.50 50.14 -23.51
N TYR A 638 4.10 49.45 -22.55
CA TYR A 638 3.80 49.55 -21.11
C TYR A 638 4.76 50.48 -20.37
N SER A 639 4.22 51.29 -19.46
CA SER A 639 5.04 52.19 -18.64
C SER A 639 5.74 51.44 -17.50
N GLU A 640 6.81 52.04 -16.95
CA GLU A 640 7.47 51.51 -15.76
C GLU A 640 6.50 51.37 -14.58
N ASN A 641 5.54 52.29 -14.45
CA ASN A 641 4.51 52.25 -13.41
C ASN A 641 3.58 51.04 -13.58
N ASP A 642 3.22 50.68 -14.80
CA ASP A 642 2.39 49.51 -15.08
C ASP A 642 3.13 48.20 -14.75
N LEU A 643 4.43 48.15 -15.08
CA LEU A 643 5.29 47.01 -14.74
C LEU A 643 5.42 46.84 -13.22
N GLN A 644 5.68 47.94 -12.48
CA GLN A 644 5.73 47.92 -11.01
C GLN A 644 4.39 47.51 -10.39
N MET A 645 3.27 47.93 -10.98
CA MET A 645 1.94 47.51 -10.54
C MET A 645 1.72 46.00 -10.77
N MET A 646 2.13 45.46 -11.92
CA MET A 646 2.07 44.00 -12.18
C MET A 646 2.95 43.22 -11.21
N ILE A 647 4.19 43.65 -10.96
CA ILE A 647 5.09 43.05 -9.97
C ILE A 647 4.41 42.99 -8.60
N ARG A 648 3.81 44.10 -8.17
CA ARG A 648 3.10 44.18 -6.88
C ARG A 648 1.88 43.26 -6.82
N GLN A 649 1.11 43.16 -7.90
CA GLN A 649 -0.06 42.29 -7.98
C GLN A 649 0.33 40.81 -7.88
N GLU A 650 1.35 40.38 -8.63
CA GLU A 650 1.83 38.99 -8.60
C GLU A 650 2.51 38.66 -7.27
N ARG A 651 3.26 39.62 -6.69
CA ARG A 651 3.83 39.47 -5.35
C ARG A 651 2.74 39.23 -4.30
N ASN A 652 1.66 40.02 -4.35
CA ASN A 652 0.53 39.86 -3.44
C ASN A 652 -0.24 38.55 -3.67
N ALA A 653 -0.38 38.09 -4.92
CA ALA A 653 -0.98 36.80 -5.24
C ALA A 653 -0.15 35.63 -4.66
N MET A 654 1.18 35.70 -4.78
CA MET A 654 2.10 34.70 -4.25
C MET A 654 2.19 34.70 -2.72
N MET A 655 2.10 35.88 -2.08
CA MET A 655 1.99 35.98 -0.61
C MET A 655 0.70 35.35 -0.07
N LYS A 656 -0.43 35.54 -0.77
CA LYS A 656 -1.70 34.87 -0.43
C LYS A 656 -1.63 33.34 -0.56
N MET A 657 -0.70 32.84 -1.36
CA MET A 657 -0.39 31.40 -1.51
C MET A 657 0.68 30.90 -0.53
N GLY A 658 1.12 31.73 0.44
CA GLY A 658 2.05 31.33 1.51
C GLY A 658 3.53 31.33 1.12
N LYS A 659 3.94 32.08 0.08
CA LYS A 659 5.35 32.23 -0.34
C LYS A 659 5.84 33.67 -0.12
N GLN A 660 7.04 33.84 0.45
CA GLN A 660 7.75 35.13 0.49
C GLN A 660 8.55 35.33 -0.80
N ILE A 661 8.57 36.56 -1.31
CA ILE A 661 9.38 36.97 -2.46
C ILE A 661 10.38 38.04 -1.99
N GLU A 662 11.66 37.77 -2.21
CA GLU A 662 12.78 38.68 -1.96
C GLU A 662 13.11 39.41 -3.26
N ILE A 663 13.13 40.75 -3.22
CA ILE A 663 13.42 41.60 -4.36
C ILE A 663 14.76 42.27 -4.08
N TYR A 664 15.79 41.93 -4.84
CA TYR A 664 17.11 42.56 -4.75
C TYR A 664 17.24 43.62 -5.83
N VAL A 665 16.56 44.74 -5.61
CA VAL A 665 16.66 45.91 -6.48
C VAL A 665 17.18 47.05 -5.63
N ASN A 666 18.26 47.71 -6.05
CA ASN A 666 18.69 48.96 -5.44
C ASN A 666 17.56 49.98 -5.63
N SER A 667 16.94 50.39 -4.53
CA SER A 667 16.05 51.55 -4.53
C SER A 667 16.84 52.77 -4.96
N ILE A 668 16.45 53.40 -6.06
CA ILE A 668 16.74 54.81 -6.31
C ILE A 668 15.70 55.63 -5.57
#